data_AF-A0A1R2ARP2-F1
#
_entry.id   AF-A0A1R2ARP2-F1
#
_cell.length_a   1.000
_cell.length_b   1.000
_cell.length_c   1.000
_cell.angle_alpha   90.00
_cell.angle_beta   90.00
_cell.angle_gamma   90.00
#
_symmetry.space_group_name_H-M   'P 1'
#
loop_
_entity.id
_entity.type
_entity.pdbx_description
1 polymer ?
#
loop_
_entity_poly.entity_id
_entity_poly.type
_entity_poly.pdbx_seq_one_letter_code
_entity_poly.pdbx_strand_id
1 'polypeptide(L)'
;MQTGYAICPRSDCSHYNSLNLNFRNLTSSLFSLPCSTCGDTQEGWFCLTCKTIACSSYINGHMKEHFSISSHPIVLSLTDLSIWCYECNSYITSKILQRLVKELGDLKFNEIKEITSTPLDSAKLEEIRLEDLRKELEAAKNAKEVGGMYAVTPKDDCPHVCIENLAEDYSVFDSIQVNTSCGACSNTNENWVCLKCGDVKCSRYVNEHMLMHALESSHALALSFSDLSFWCYACESYIVDLDLHEIYEMFQKKKFGNNKPNAYNSTAHTTEEEKIEYFDTEEELEEKISILANWIQESKYFIAFTGAGISTSAGIPDFRSGFNTVLPTGAGCWERKTVKNRKAPKASVRTTLVKALPTSTHMAFVEMMRIGHLKYILSQNVDGLHRKSGISPEKIAELHGNANVEKCKKCKMEYMRDYGVRNNPNVHMHETGNYCDNPECGGELYDTIINFGENLDEEVLVNSANESEKADLCLAMGSSLRVNPAAMFAKDVSKHGRLVIVNLQKTPLDKYALVIHALCDVVMTRLMNKLNLEVPKFFLRRHVGVSHKNHAFNVRGLDFNGAPYSILTKVIFMSDPPVEVTKAPFSVSSSVEFSSIVLFFQGHYEEPSLELAIPSSSFSKHERIHEIVYDPEIKQWI
;
A
#
# COMPACT_ATOMS: atom_id res chain seq x y z
N MET A 1 33.98 -12.27 14.76
CA MET A 1 32.93 -11.23 14.77
C MET A 1 31.60 -11.94 14.90
N GLN A 2 31.00 -11.90 16.10
CA GLN A 2 29.73 -12.57 16.39
C GLN A 2 28.61 -11.93 15.57
N THR A 3 27.86 -12.77 14.87
CA THR A 3 26.67 -12.46 14.10
C THR A 3 25.55 -12.03 15.07
N GLY A 4 25.17 -10.75 15.04
CA GLY A 4 23.98 -10.27 15.74
C GLY A 4 22.72 -10.77 15.04
N TYR A 5 21.99 -11.66 15.69
CA TYR A 5 20.65 -12.05 15.27
C TYR A 5 19.66 -10.98 15.75
N ALA A 6 18.79 -10.48 14.88
CA ALA A 6 17.60 -9.75 15.31
C ALA A 6 16.65 -10.76 15.96
N ILE A 7 16.63 -10.80 17.29
CA ILE A 7 15.69 -11.61 18.07
C ILE A 7 14.45 -10.75 18.31
N CYS A 8 13.28 -11.22 17.89
CA CYS A 8 12.01 -10.54 18.17
C CYS A 8 11.73 -10.65 19.67
N PRO A 9 11.66 -9.54 20.43
CA PRO A 9 11.39 -9.58 21.86
C PRO A 9 9.98 -10.10 22.12
N ARG A 10 9.86 -10.93 23.15
CA ARG A 10 8.59 -11.51 23.57
C ARG A 10 7.66 -10.45 24.19
N SER A 11 6.39 -10.39 23.79
CA SER A 11 5.41 -9.44 24.34
C SER A 11 4.55 -9.99 25.49
N ASP A 12 4.53 -11.30 25.71
CA ASP A 12 3.72 -12.02 26.71
C ASP A 12 4.44 -12.30 28.05
N CYS A 13 5.46 -11.52 28.41
CA CYS A 13 6.17 -11.70 29.68
C CYS A 13 5.37 -11.15 30.88
N SER A 14 4.75 -11.98 31.71
CA SER A 14 3.99 -11.50 32.88
C SER A 14 4.86 -10.91 34.00
N HIS A 15 6.17 -11.18 34.02
CA HIS A 15 7.07 -10.78 35.10
C HIS A 15 7.29 -9.25 35.22
N TYR A 16 6.93 -8.45 34.18
CA TYR A 16 7.06 -6.99 34.28
C TYR A 16 5.91 -6.34 35.07
N ASN A 17 4.82 -7.07 35.33
CA ASN A 17 3.64 -6.53 36.03
C ASN A 17 3.93 -6.19 37.51
N SER A 18 4.98 -6.78 38.09
CA SER A 18 5.42 -6.51 39.46
C SER A 18 6.46 -5.39 39.57
N LEU A 19 6.89 -4.79 38.45
CA LEU A 19 7.89 -3.72 38.45
C LEU A 19 7.31 -2.40 38.92
N ASN A 20 7.93 -1.80 39.94
CA ASN A 20 7.67 -0.42 40.32
C ASN A 20 8.53 0.52 39.47
N LEU A 21 7.97 0.97 38.35
CA LEU A 21 8.66 1.78 37.34
C LEU A 21 8.81 3.27 37.72
N ASN A 22 8.93 3.57 39.01
CA ASN A 22 9.16 4.92 39.48
C ASN A 22 10.66 5.28 39.41
N PHE A 23 11.04 5.94 38.32
CA PHE A 23 12.41 6.33 37.99
C PHE A 23 12.71 7.81 38.26
N ARG A 24 11.95 8.47 39.14
CA ARG A 24 12.27 9.82 39.63
C ARG A 24 13.73 9.86 40.10
N ASN A 25 14.46 10.88 39.66
CA ASN A 25 15.87 11.17 39.98
C ASN A 25 16.94 10.31 39.27
N LEU A 26 16.62 9.58 38.19
CA LEU A 26 17.66 9.04 37.31
C LEU A 26 18.29 10.17 36.48
N THR A 27 19.62 10.19 36.42
CA THR A 27 20.40 11.14 35.61
C THR A 27 21.26 10.38 34.60
N SER A 28 21.79 11.08 33.60
CA SER A 28 22.66 10.49 32.57
C SER A 28 23.92 9.80 33.12
N SER A 29 24.31 10.08 34.38
CA SER A 29 25.42 9.40 35.04
C SER A 29 25.19 7.89 35.22
N LEU A 30 23.93 7.43 35.20
CA LEU A 30 23.55 6.01 35.26
C LEU A 30 24.32 5.14 34.25
N PHE A 31 24.47 5.63 33.02
CA PHE A 31 25.08 4.89 31.92
C PHE A 31 26.61 4.76 32.02
N SER A 32 27.23 5.40 33.03
CA SER A 32 28.67 5.38 33.28
C SER A 32 29.09 4.65 34.56
N LEU A 33 28.12 4.13 35.33
CA LEU A 33 28.40 3.46 36.58
C LEU A 33 28.99 2.05 36.34
N PRO A 34 30.11 1.70 37.01
CA PRO A 34 30.72 0.39 36.86
C PRO A 34 29.90 -0.69 37.58
N CYS A 35 30.15 -1.95 37.22
CA CYS A 35 29.65 -3.10 37.97
C CYS A 35 30.06 -2.98 39.45
N SER A 36 29.07 -3.08 40.34
CA SER A 36 29.29 -2.94 41.78
C SER A 36 30.20 -4.02 42.40
N THR A 37 30.44 -5.12 41.68
CA THR A 37 31.22 -6.27 42.18
C THR A 37 32.65 -6.28 41.63
N CYS A 38 32.84 -6.11 40.32
CA CYS A 38 34.18 -6.20 39.70
C CYS A 38 34.70 -4.90 39.10
N GLY A 39 33.91 -3.83 39.10
CA GLY A 39 34.32 -2.54 38.54
C GLY A 39 34.29 -2.44 37.01
N ASP A 40 33.80 -3.46 36.29
CA ASP A 40 33.73 -3.43 34.82
C ASP A 40 32.76 -2.34 34.32
N THR A 41 33.12 -1.68 33.22
CA THR A 41 32.37 -0.56 32.63
C THR A 41 31.89 -0.83 31.20
N GLN A 42 32.16 -2.01 30.63
CA GLN A 42 31.92 -2.27 29.20
C GLN A 42 30.50 -2.78 28.91
N GLU A 43 29.96 -3.66 29.75
CA GLU A 43 28.59 -4.19 29.58
C GLU A 43 27.79 -4.14 30.89
N GLY A 44 27.44 -2.92 31.30
CA GLY A 44 26.61 -2.67 32.47
C GLY A 44 25.14 -3.04 32.24
N TRP A 45 24.57 -3.81 33.16
CA TRP A 45 23.15 -4.12 33.20
C TRP A 45 22.54 -3.53 34.47
N PHE A 46 21.29 -3.08 34.37
CA PHE A 46 20.56 -2.40 35.45
C PHE A 46 19.31 -3.20 35.82
N CYS A 47 19.20 -3.61 37.09
CA CYS A 47 18.02 -4.32 37.58
C CYS A 47 16.83 -3.37 37.72
N LEU A 48 15.71 -3.65 37.02
CA LEU A 48 14.53 -2.79 37.06
C LEU A 48 13.75 -2.88 38.38
N THR A 49 14.03 -3.89 39.22
CA THR A 49 13.36 -4.04 40.52
C THR A 49 14.09 -3.31 41.64
N CYS A 50 15.41 -3.52 41.79
CA CYS A 50 16.18 -3.00 42.92
C CYS A 50 17.25 -1.97 42.56
N LYS A 51 17.40 -1.64 41.26
CA LYS A 51 18.32 -0.61 40.75
C LYS A 51 19.81 -0.94 40.90
N THR A 52 20.16 -2.19 41.23
CA THR A 52 21.55 -2.69 41.23
C THR A 52 22.14 -2.67 39.81
N ILE A 53 23.41 -2.27 39.70
CA ILE A 53 24.18 -2.31 38.45
C ILE A 53 25.27 -3.36 38.54
N ALA A 54 25.26 -4.31 37.60
CA ALA A 54 26.24 -5.38 37.54
C ALA A 54 26.59 -5.70 36.08
N CYS A 55 27.75 -6.31 35.84
CA CYS A 55 28.15 -6.69 34.49
C CYS A 55 27.29 -7.84 33.95
N SER A 56 27.15 -7.87 32.63
CA SER A 56 26.36 -8.86 31.90
C SER A 56 26.80 -10.31 32.16
N SER A 57 25.95 -11.27 31.78
CA SER A 57 26.30 -12.70 31.70
C SER A 57 27.50 -13.01 30.82
N TYR A 58 27.91 -12.09 29.95
CA TYR A 58 29.00 -12.26 29.00
C TYR A 58 30.35 -11.71 29.52
N ILE A 59 30.33 -10.80 30.50
CA ILE A 59 31.52 -10.12 31.06
C ILE A 59 31.65 -10.41 32.58
N ASN A 60 31.67 -11.70 32.97
CA ASN A 60 31.76 -12.26 34.34
C ASN A 60 30.43 -12.63 35.02
N GLY A 61 29.28 -12.19 34.52
CA GLY A 61 27.96 -12.73 34.91
C GLY A 61 27.41 -12.34 36.27
N HIS A 62 27.90 -11.26 36.87
CA HIS A 62 27.39 -10.80 38.17
C HIS A 62 25.91 -10.39 38.13
N MET A 63 25.37 -9.94 37.00
CA MET A 63 23.92 -9.67 36.91
C MET A 63 23.08 -10.97 36.96
N LYS A 64 23.61 -12.07 36.41
CA LYS A 64 22.98 -13.39 36.50
C LYS A 64 23.09 -13.95 37.92
N GLU A 65 24.22 -13.76 38.59
CA GLU A 65 24.40 -14.11 40.00
C GLU A 65 23.47 -13.29 40.90
N HIS A 66 23.34 -11.99 40.65
CA HIS A 66 22.37 -11.13 41.33
C HIS A 66 20.93 -11.66 41.18
N PHE A 67 20.52 -12.10 39.98
CA PHE A 67 19.21 -12.74 39.79
C PHE A 67 19.08 -14.01 40.64
N SER A 68 20.08 -14.90 40.64
CA SER A 68 20.05 -16.13 41.45
C SER A 68 19.90 -15.90 42.96
N ILE A 69 20.39 -14.76 43.47
CA ILE A 69 20.33 -14.41 44.90
C ILE A 69 19.04 -13.64 45.23
N SER A 70 18.66 -12.68 44.39
CA SER A 70 17.56 -11.74 44.67
C SER A 70 16.21 -12.15 44.08
N SER A 71 16.20 -13.09 43.12
CA SER A 71 15.05 -13.44 42.30
C SER A 71 14.42 -12.25 41.58
N HIS A 72 15.20 -11.22 41.22
CA HIS A 72 14.74 -10.10 40.39
C HIS A 72 14.94 -10.38 38.90
N PRO A 73 13.88 -10.69 38.13
CA PRO A 73 14.06 -11.35 36.84
C PRO A 73 14.34 -10.39 35.69
N ILE A 74 14.02 -9.09 35.83
CA ILE A 74 14.04 -8.14 34.70
C ILE A 74 15.15 -7.12 34.85
N VAL A 75 15.93 -7.02 33.79
CA VAL A 75 17.13 -6.23 33.70
C VAL A 75 17.18 -5.49 32.37
N LEU A 76 17.68 -4.26 32.40
CA LEU A 76 17.88 -3.40 31.25
C LEU A 76 19.38 -3.34 30.92
N SER A 77 19.74 -3.59 29.68
CA SER A 77 21.08 -3.35 29.16
C SER A 77 21.34 -1.85 29.08
N LEU A 78 22.37 -1.36 29.76
CA LEU A 78 22.76 0.05 29.68
C LEU A 78 23.46 0.37 28.36
N THR A 79 23.83 -0.63 27.54
CA THR A 79 24.54 -0.44 26.26
C THR A 79 23.59 -0.16 25.09
N ASP A 80 22.49 -0.91 24.99
CA ASP A 80 21.56 -0.85 23.86
C ASP A 80 20.08 -0.70 24.27
N LEU A 81 19.81 -0.55 25.57
CA LEU A 81 18.48 -0.40 26.16
C LEU A 81 17.53 -1.60 25.89
N SER A 82 18.08 -2.74 25.50
CA SER A 82 17.32 -3.99 25.43
C SER A 82 16.97 -4.48 26.83
N ILE A 83 15.79 -5.10 26.98
CA ILE A 83 15.30 -5.61 28.26
C ILE A 83 15.26 -7.13 28.20
N TRP A 84 15.92 -7.75 29.17
CA TRP A 84 16.01 -9.19 29.31
C TRP A 84 15.25 -9.65 30.55
N CYS A 85 14.57 -10.79 30.42
CA CYS A 85 13.97 -11.50 31.54
C CYS A 85 14.69 -12.84 31.75
N TYR A 86 15.32 -13.02 32.91
CA TYR A 86 16.03 -14.26 33.25
C TYR A 86 15.08 -15.45 33.46
N GLU A 87 13.84 -15.24 33.91
CA GLU A 87 12.84 -16.30 34.05
C GLU A 87 12.29 -16.77 32.69
N CYS A 88 12.03 -15.84 31.78
CA CYS A 88 11.62 -16.20 30.42
C CYS A 88 12.78 -16.63 29.53
N ASN A 89 14.02 -16.40 29.96
CA ASN A 89 15.25 -16.59 29.20
C ASN A 89 15.15 -15.96 27.78
N SER A 90 14.60 -14.75 27.70
CA SER A 90 14.33 -14.04 26.45
C SER A 90 14.41 -12.53 26.63
N TYR A 91 14.69 -11.82 25.53
CA TYR A 91 14.38 -10.40 25.43
C TYR A 91 12.87 -10.22 25.44
N ILE A 92 12.41 -9.15 26.12
CA ILE A 92 10.98 -8.87 26.31
C ILE A 92 10.64 -7.43 25.89
N THR A 93 9.39 -7.20 25.50
CA THR A 93 8.87 -5.87 25.19
C THR A 93 7.43 -5.74 25.68
N SER A 94 7.01 -4.53 26.02
CA SER A 94 5.60 -4.20 26.29
C SER A 94 5.42 -2.69 26.11
N LYS A 95 4.20 -2.20 25.92
CA LYS A 95 3.94 -0.75 25.83
C LYS A 95 4.48 0.02 27.05
N ILE A 96 4.48 -0.61 28.23
CA ILE A 96 5.02 -0.04 29.48
C ILE A 96 6.55 0.04 29.42
N LEU A 97 7.22 -1.05 29.01
CA LEU A 97 8.67 -1.10 28.91
C LEU A 97 9.20 -0.23 27.75
N GLN A 98 8.44 -0.07 26.67
CA GLN A 98 8.78 0.82 25.55
C GLN A 98 8.75 2.30 25.95
N ARG A 99 7.84 2.70 26.86
CA ARG A 99 7.85 4.04 27.45
C ARG A 99 9.12 4.28 28.26
N LEU A 100 9.51 3.30 29.09
CA LEU A 100 10.77 3.35 29.84
C LEU A 100 12.00 3.45 28.91
N VAL A 101 12.07 2.62 27.88
CA VAL A 101 13.16 2.64 26.90
C VAL A 101 13.22 3.97 26.17
N LYS A 102 12.07 4.56 25.84
CA LYS A 102 12.00 5.90 25.24
C LYS A 102 12.53 6.98 26.19
N GLU A 103 12.06 7.00 27.44
CA GLU A 103 12.50 7.98 28.45
C GLU A 103 14.01 7.87 28.77
N LEU A 104 14.54 6.65 28.88
CA LEU A 104 15.97 6.41 29.09
C LEU A 104 16.79 6.64 27.82
N GLY A 105 16.20 6.41 26.64
CA GLY A 105 16.79 6.74 25.35
C GLY A 105 17.00 8.25 25.20
N ASP A 106 16.00 9.05 25.57
CA ASP A 106 16.09 10.50 25.59
C ASP A 106 17.17 10.99 26.60
N LEU A 107 17.26 10.38 27.79
CA LEU A 107 18.32 10.66 28.76
C LEU A 107 19.73 10.26 28.29
N LYS A 108 19.84 9.17 27.51
CA LYS A 108 21.13 8.63 27.06
C LYS A 108 21.67 9.31 25.81
N PHE A 109 20.80 9.68 24.88
CA PHE A 109 21.18 10.10 23.53
C PHE A 109 20.82 11.55 23.17
N ASN A 110 19.91 12.21 23.92
CA ASN A 110 19.37 13.53 23.56
C ASN A 110 19.75 14.70 24.50
N GLU A 111 20.91 14.64 25.17
CA GLU A 111 21.47 15.73 26.03
C GLU A 111 20.55 16.28 27.16
N ILE A 112 19.55 15.52 27.62
CA ILE A 112 18.68 15.92 28.75
C ILE A 112 19.36 15.52 30.08
N LYS A 113 19.43 16.44 31.07
CA LYS A 113 20.09 16.19 32.36
C LYS A 113 19.19 15.50 33.42
N GLU A 114 17.88 15.76 33.43
CA GLU A 114 16.89 15.25 34.41
C GLU A 114 15.46 15.22 33.84
N ILE A 115 14.58 14.34 34.34
CA ILE A 115 13.14 14.25 33.97
C ILE A 115 12.27 14.98 35.01
N THR A 116 11.51 16.02 34.60
CA THR A 116 10.54 16.74 35.47
C THR A 116 9.25 17.10 34.71
N SER A 117 8.07 16.70 35.20
CA SER A 117 6.76 17.14 34.64
C SER A 117 5.66 17.22 35.71
N THR A 118 4.81 18.26 35.65
CA THR A 118 3.65 18.56 36.54
C THR A 118 2.28 18.43 35.83
N PRO A 119 1.13 18.33 36.55
CA PRO A 119 -0.18 18.00 35.98
C PRO A 119 -0.99 19.22 35.49
N LEU A 120 -1.82 19.04 34.44
CA LEU A 120 -2.79 20.02 33.92
C LEU A 120 -4.22 19.75 34.44
N ASP A 121 -4.98 20.83 34.68
CA ASP A 121 -6.28 20.88 35.38
C ASP A 121 -7.49 20.48 34.49
N SER A 122 -8.44 19.73 35.08
CA SER A 122 -9.51 19.00 34.41
C SER A 122 -10.69 19.85 33.92
N ALA A 123 -10.89 21.04 34.50
CA ALA A 123 -12.02 21.90 34.15
C ALA A 123 -11.92 22.53 32.75
N LYS A 124 -10.69 22.77 32.25
CA LYS A 124 -10.44 23.34 30.91
C LYS A 124 -10.64 22.34 29.76
N LEU A 125 -10.54 21.04 30.06
CA LEU A 125 -10.75 19.97 29.08
C LEU A 125 -12.23 19.77 28.75
N GLU A 126 -13.12 20.00 29.73
CA GLU A 126 -14.56 19.77 29.56
C GLU A 126 -15.23 20.87 28.73
N GLU A 127 -14.76 22.10 28.84
CA GLU A 127 -15.30 23.25 28.10
C GLU A 127 -14.97 23.18 26.60
N ILE A 128 -13.78 22.68 26.25
CA ILE A 128 -13.36 22.43 24.86
C ILE A 128 -14.17 21.27 24.25
N ARG A 129 -14.40 20.21 25.04
CA ARG A 129 -15.17 19.03 24.61
C ARG A 129 -16.62 19.36 24.24
N LEU A 130 -17.28 20.23 25.01
CA LEU A 130 -18.68 20.58 24.82
C LEU A 130 -18.92 21.47 23.59
N GLU A 131 -17.92 22.27 23.20
CA GLU A 131 -18.00 23.14 22.02
C GLU A 131 -17.81 22.34 20.72
N ASP A 132 -16.93 21.34 20.71
CA ASP A 132 -16.72 20.44 19.58
C ASP A 132 -17.92 19.50 19.36
N LEU A 133 -18.53 18.99 20.44
CA LEU A 133 -19.71 18.12 20.37
C LEU A 133 -20.93 18.83 19.73
N ARG A 134 -21.08 20.14 19.94
CA ARG A 134 -22.17 20.94 19.35
C ARG A 134 -22.03 21.09 17.85
N LYS A 135 -20.81 21.30 17.34
CA LYS A 135 -20.51 21.42 15.91
C LYS A 135 -20.74 20.09 15.19
N GLU A 136 -20.39 18.98 15.82
CA GLU A 136 -20.62 17.63 15.29
C GLU A 136 -22.12 17.29 15.21
N LEU A 137 -22.91 17.73 16.19
CA LEU A 137 -24.37 17.49 16.21
C LEU A 137 -25.13 18.28 15.13
N GLU A 138 -24.66 19.49 14.79
CA GLU A 138 -25.19 20.28 13.66
C GLU A 138 -24.81 19.67 12.31
N ALA A 139 -23.58 19.17 12.15
CA ALA A 139 -23.15 18.46 10.95
C ALA A 139 -23.94 17.15 10.73
N ALA A 140 -24.21 16.39 11.80
CA ALA A 140 -24.98 15.15 11.74
C ALA A 140 -26.47 15.36 11.38
N LYS A 141 -27.07 16.48 11.78
CA LYS A 141 -28.45 16.84 11.38
C LYS A 141 -28.56 17.15 9.89
N ASN A 142 -27.55 17.79 9.30
CA ASN A 142 -27.50 18.11 7.88
C ASN A 142 -27.20 16.87 7.00
N ALA A 143 -26.52 15.85 7.55
CA ALA A 143 -26.15 14.63 6.82
C ALA A 143 -27.29 13.61 6.66
N LYS A 144 -28.41 13.76 7.38
CA LYS A 144 -29.52 12.81 7.38
C LYS A 144 -30.38 12.83 6.11
N GLU A 145 -30.17 13.79 5.21
CA GLU A 145 -30.97 13.97 3.98
C GLU A 145 -30.39 13.30 2.72
N VAL A 146 -29.17 12.74 2.77
CA VAL A 146 -28.54 12.12 1.58
C VAL A 146 -28.14 10.69 1.90
N GLY A 147 -28.96 9.73 1.46
CA GLY A 147 -28.69 8.30 1.61
C GLY A 147 -27.52 7.85 0.72
N GLY A 148 -26.38 7.52 1.34
CA GLY A 148 -25.22 6.90 0.70
C GLY A 148 -24.63 5.82 1.60
N MET A 149 -24.02 4.78 1.01
CA MET A 149 -23.21 3.78 1.71
C MET A 149 -21.89 4.42 2.18
N TYR A 150 -21.57 4.27 3.46
CA TYR A 150 -20.34 4.79 4.07
C TYR A 150 -19.33 3.64 4.25
N ALA A 151 -18.10 3.81 3.77
CA ALA A 151 -16.96 3.02 4.22
C ALA A 151 -16.45 3.64 5.54
N VAL A 152 -16.35 2.83 6.60
CA VAL A 152 -15.94 3.29 7.93
C VAL A 152 -14.54 2.74 8.22
N THR A 153 -13.56 3.62 8.42
CA THR A 153 -12.22 3.25 8.92
C THR A 153 -12.34 2.78 10.36
N PRO A 154 -12.03 1.51 10.68
CA PRO A 154 -12.12 1.03 12.05
C PRO A 154 -11.06 1.70 12.95
N LYS A 155 -11.43 1.98 14.20
CA LYS A 155 -10.48 2.47 15.21
C LYS A 155 -9.55 1.36 15.67
N ASP A 156 -8.26 1.65 15.77
CA ASP A 156 -7.23 0.76 16.32
C ASP A 156 -6.81 1.12 17.76
N ASP A 157 -7.52 2.08 18.37
CA ASP A 157 -7.25 2.65 19.69
C ASP A 157 -8.46 2.58 20.64
N CYS A 158 -9.39 1.64 20.41
CA CYS A 158 -10.62 1.52 21.19
C CYS A 158 -10.32 1.16 22.66
N PRO A 159 -10.61 2.05 23.64
CA PRO A 159 -10.33 1.79 25.05
C PRO A 159 -11.24 0.71 25.66
N HIS A 160 -12.28 0.30 24.95
CA HIS A 160 -13.22 -0.74 25.37
C HIS A 160 -12.76 -2.15 24.97
N VAL A 161 -11.66 -2.31 24.22
CA VAL A 161 -10.99 -3.60 24.06
C VAL A 161 -10.16 -3.85 25.33
N CYS A 162 -10.85 -4.32 26.36
CA CYS A 162 -10.26 -4.61 27.66
C CYS A 162 -10.94 -5.82 28.28
N ILE A 163 -10.29 -6.43 29.27
CA ILE A 163 -10.75 -7.66 29.93
C ILE A 163 -12.16 -7.49 30.56
N GLU A 164 -12.54 -6.27 30.93
CA GLU A 164 -13.85 -5.96 31.50
C GLU A 164 -14.99 -6.07 30.46
N ASN A 165 -14.69 -5.86 29.17
CA ASN A 165 -15.67 -5.86 28.07
C ASN A 165 -15.60 -7.13 27.19
N LEU A 166 -14.67 -8.03 27.48
CA LEU A 166 -14.56 -9.36 26.85
C LEU A 166 -15.00 -10.45 27.82
N ALA A 167 -15.46 -11.57 27.28
CA ALA A 167 -15.79 -12.74 28.07
C ALA A 167 -14.54 -13.21 28.84
N GLU A 168 -14.71 -13.53 30.13
CA GLU A 168 -13.62 -14.05 30.97
C GLU A 168 -13.19 -15.47 30.54
N ASP A 169 -14.12 -16.21 29.93
CA ASP A 169 -13.90 -17.53 29.34
C ASP A 169 -14.54 -17.59 27.95
N TYR A 170 -13.72 -17.88 26.94
CA TYR A 170 -14.15 -17.98 25.55
C TYR A 170 -14.96 -19.24 25.25
N SER A 171 -15.08 -20.18 26.18
CA SER A 171 -15.97 -21.34 26.06
C SER A 171 -17.45 -20.96 25.84
N VAL A 172 -17.85 -19.74 26.25
CA VAL A 172 -19.18 -19.17 25.97
C VAL A 172 -19.49 -19.16 24.47
N PHE A 173 -18.45 -19.06 23.64
CA PHE A 173 -18.61 -19.03 22.20
C PHE A 173 -18.68 -20.41 21.58
N ASP A 174 -18.26 -21.50 22.24
CA ASP A 174 -18.08 -22.84 21.64
C ASP A 174 -19.35 -23.38 20.97
N SER A 175 -20.50 -23.18 21.61
CA SER A 175 -21.80 -23.65 21.12
C SER A 175 -22.39 -22.80 19.98
N ILE A 176 -21.83 -21.60 19.73
CA ILE A 176 -22.39 -20.64 18.77
C ILE A 176 -21.95 -20.96 17.34
N GLN A 177 -22.90 -21.02 16.41
CA GLN A 177 -22.66 -21.12 14.97
C GLN A 177 -22.89 -19.76 14.29
N VAL A 178 -22.18 -19.47 13.19
CA VAL A 178 -22.30 -18.18 12.49
C VAL A 178 -23.62 -17.96 11.75
N ASN A 179 -24.47 -18.99 11.69
CA ASN A 179 -25.83 -18.93 11.15
C ASN A 179 -26.91 -18.93 12.25
N THR A 180 -26.52 -18.78 13.52
CA THR A 180 -27.45 -18.70 14.66
C THR A 180 -28.42 -17.54 14.45
N SER A 181 -29.73 -17.79 14.59
CA SER A 181 -30.77 -16.77 14.48
C SER A 181 -30.78 -15.81 15.67
N CYS A 182 -31.29 -14.59 15.49
CA CYS A 182 -31.49 -13.64 16.58
C CYS A 182 -32.38 -14.24 17.68
N GLY A 183 -31.90 -14.24 18.93
CA GLY A 183 -32.65 -14.77 20.07
C GLY A 183 -33.92 -13.98 20.47
N ALA A 184 -34.19 -12.83 19.82
CA ALA A 184 -35.36 -12.00 20.10
C ALA A 184 -36.43 -12.05 18.98
N CYS A 185 -36.01 -12.09 17.70
CA CYS A 185 -36.94 -12.04 16.55
C CYS A 185 -36.73 -13.15 15.52
N SER A 186 -35.82 -14.10 15.78
CA SER A 186 -35.51 -15.23 14.90
C SER A 186 -35.01 -14.87 13.49
N ASN A 187 -34.59 -13.62 13.24
CA ASN A 187 -33.95 -13.21 11.98
C ASN A 187 -32.63 -13.99 11.76
N THR A 188 -32.28 -14.29 10.51
CA THR A 188 -31.07 -15.05 10.13
C THR A 188 -30.14 -14.31 9.17
N ASN A 189 -30.45 -13.08 8.76
CA ASN A 189 -29.75 -12.40 7.68
C ASN A 189 -28.50 -11.66 8.16
N GLU A 190 -28.61 -10.85 9.20
CA GLU A 190 -27.50 -10.04 9.70
C GLU A 190 -27.48 -10.07 11.23
N ASN A 191 -26.84 -11.11 11.78
CA ASN A 191 -26.78 -11.33 13.21
C ASN A 191 -25.37 -11.16 13.73
N TRP A 192 -25.29 -10.58 14.92
CA TRP A 192 -24.05 -10.26 15.60
C TRP A 192 -23.99 -11.05 16.91
N VAL A 193 -22.80 -11.30 17.43
CA VAL A 193 -22.55 -11.94 18.73
C VAL A 193 -21.91 -10.93 19.68
N CYS A 194 -22.42 -10.85 20.91
CA CYS A 194 -21.81 -10.03 21.96
C CYS A 194 -20.51 -10.67 22.47
N LEU A 195 -19.41 -9.90 22.52
CA LEU A 195 -18.11 -10.43 22.93
C LEU A 195 -17.95 -10.61 24.45
N LYS A 196 -18.91 -10.15 25.25
CA LYS A 196 -18.90 -10.32 26.71
C LYS A 196 -19.69 -11.53 27.19
N CYS A 197 -20.89 -11.74 26.64
CA CYS A 197 -21.81 -12.80 27.11
C CYS A 197 -22.18 -13.84 26.05
N GLY A 198 -21.78 -13.67 24.79
CA GLY A 198 -22.09 -14.61 23.71
C GLY A 198 -23.53 -14.54 23.18
N ASP A 199 -24.37 -13.59 23.64
CA ASP A 199 -25.73 -13.45 23.10
C ASP A 199 -25.72 -13.11 21.60
N VAL A 200 -26.59 -13.77 20.84
CA VAL A 200 -26.77 -13.54 19.40
C VAL A 200 -28.05 -12.75 19.16
N LYS A 201 -27.91 -11.56 18.58
CA LYS A 201 -29.02 -10.67 18.24
C LYS A 201 -28.87 -10.16 16.80
N CYS A 202 -29.96 -9.74 16.18
CA CYS A 202 -29.90 -9.09 14.87
C CYS A 202 -29.25 -7.71 14.99
N SER A 203 -28.61 -7.29 13.90
CA SER A 203 -27.75 -6.11 13.83
C SER A 203 -28.47 -4.83 14.25
N ARG A 204 -27.70 -3.76 14.46
CA ARG A 204 -28.25 -2.40 14.59
C ARG A 204 -28.99 -1.91 13.33
N TYR A 205 -28.82 -2.59 12.20
CA TYR A 205 -29.51 -2.27 10.94
C TYR A 205 -30.75 -3.13 10.71
N VAL A 206 -30.94 -4.18 11.54
CA VAL A 206 -32.07 -5.12 11.47
C VAL A 206 -32.72 -5.21 12.85
N ASN A 207 -33.86 -4.54 13.06
CA ASN A 207 -34.62 -4.53 14.32
C ASN A 207 -33.85 -4.14 15.61
N GLU A 208 -32.58 -3.75 15.51
CA GLU A 208 -31.79 -3.11 16.58
C GLU A 208 -31.58 -3.92 17.87
N HIS A 209 -31.87 -5.23 17.88
CA HIS A 209 -31.77 -6.01 19.12
C HIS A 209 -30.36 -6.11 19.70
N MET A 210 -29.30 -6.05 18.89
CA MET A 210 -27.93 -5.98 19.43
C MET A 210 -27.60 -4.60 20.03
N LEU A 211 -28.20 -3.53 19.51
CA LEU A 211 -28.09 -2.20 20.09
C LEU A 211 -28.82 -2.15 21.45
N MET A 212 -30.05 -2.67 21.51
CA MET A 212 -30.79 -2.77 22.77
C MET A 212 -30.05 -3.61 23.81
N HIS A 213 -29.48 -4.74 23.39
CA HIS A 213 -28.64 -5.57 24.24
C HIS A 213 -27.46 -4.79 24.82
N ALA A 214 -26.71 -4.06 23.99
CA ALA A 214 -25.57 -3.26 24.44
C ALA A 214 -25.96 -2.17 25.45
N LEU A 215 -27.13 -1.54 25.26
CA LEU A 215 -27.66 -0.52 26.17
C LEU A 215 -28.12 -1.10 27.52
N GLU A 216 -28.81 -2.25 27.51
CA GLU A 216 -29.37 -2.88 28.71
C GLU A 216 -28.30 -3.58 29.56
N SER A 217 -27.31 -4.20 28.91
CA SER A 217 -26.26 -4.97 29.57
C SER A 217 -24.95 -4.20 29.77
N SER A 218 -24.82 -3.00 29.19
CA SER A 218 -23.56 -2.25 29.11
C SER A 218 -22.41 -3.01 28.40
N HIS A 219 -22.72 -4.07 27.65
CA HIS A 219 -21.72 -4.80 26.87
C HIS A 219 -21.40 -4.05 25.57
N ALA A 220 -20.23 -3.43 25.52
CA ALA A 220 -19.89 -2.50 24.45
C ALA A 220 -19.52 -3.18 23.11
N LEU A 221 -19.08 -4.44 23.11
CA LEU A 221 -18.43 -5.07 21.95
C LEU A 221 -19.28 -6.18 21.32
N ALA A 222 -19.34 -6.18 19.99
CA ALA A 222 -19.97 -7.25 19.20
C ALA A 222 -19.17 -7.60 17.94
N LEU A 223 -19.29 -8.84 17.47
CA LEU A 223 -18.78 -9.32 16.18
C LEU A 223 -19.93 -9.62 15.22
N SER A 224 -19.80 -9.20 13.97
CA SER A 224 -20.74 -9.49 12.90
C SER A 224 -20.49 -10.88 12.29
N PHE A 225 -21.53 -11.70 12.15
CA PHE A 225 -21.40 -12.98 11.44
C PHE A 225 -21.27 -12.84 9.93
N SER A 226 -21.65 -11.70 9.33
CA SER A 226 -21.67 -11.51 7.88
C SER A 226 -20.28 -11.31 7.28
N ASP A 227 -19.40 -10.60 7.98
CA ASP A 227 -18.07 -10.18 7.51
C ASP A 227 -16.98 -10.35 8.58
N LEU A 228 -17.32 -10.78 9.80
CA LEU A 228 -16.41 -10.93 10.94
C LEU A 228 -15.76 -9.61 11.40
N SER A 229 -16.39 -8.48 11.09
CA SER A 229 -15.98 -7.18 11.62
C SER A 229 -16.42 -7.01 13.08
N PHE A 230 -15.65 -6.22 13.83
CA PHE A 230 -15.94 -5.90 15.22
C PHE A 230 -16.52 -4.49 15.34
N TRP A 231 -17.55 -4.34 16.16
CA TRP A 231 -18.20 -3.06 16.45
C TRP A 231 -18.14 -2.75 17.93
N CYS A 232 -17.83 -1.49 18.25
CA CYS A 232 -17.95 -0.95 19.60
C CYS A 232 -19.13 0.02 19.67
N TYR A 233 -20.15 -0.33 20.44
CA TYR A 233 -21.32 0.51 20.70
C TYR A 233 -20.99 1.75 21.53
N ALA A 234 -20.00 1.67 22.42
CA ALA A 234 -19.57 2.82 23.21
C ALA A 234 -18.73 3.83 22.39
N CYS A 235 -18.00 3.38 21.37
CA CYS A 235 -17.23 4.25 20.47
C CYS A 235 -17.99 4.62 19.18
N GLU A 236 -19.18 4.04 18.98
CA GLU A 236 -19.98 4.09 17.77
C GLU A 236 -19.16 3.86 16.48
N SER A 237 -18.25 2.89 16.51
CA SER A 237 -17.29 2.66 15.43
C SER A 237 -16.98 1.18 15.26
N TYR A 238 -16.63 0.79 14.03
CA TYR A 238 -15.88 -0.45 13.81
C TYR A 238 -14.52 -0.33 14.48
N ILE A 239 -13.97 -1.46 14.92
CA ILE A 239 -12.67 -1.53 15.61
C ILE A 239 -11.80 -2.67 15.06
N VAL A 240 -10.48 -2.51 15.13
CA VAL A 240 -9.51 -3.60 14.94
C VAL A 240 -8.51 -3.57 16.08
N ASP A 241 -8.33 -4.69 16.77
CA ASP A 241 -7.35 -4.82 17.86
C ASP A 241 -6.76 -6.24 17.87
N LEU A 242 -5.50 -6.37 18.27
CA LEU A 242 -4.81 -7.66 18.39
C LEU A 242 -5.44 -8.55 19.46
N ASP A 243 -6.01 -7.98 20.52
CA ASP A 243 -6.67 -8.72 21.59
C ASP A 243 -7.97 -9.41 21.12
N LEU A 244 -8.51 -8.98 19.98
CA LEU A 244 -9.68 -9.60 19.34
C LEU A 244 -9.30 -10.73 18.38
N HIS A 245 -8.00 -10.97 18.16
CA HIS A 245 -7.51 -11.92 17.16
C HIS A 245 -7.93 -13.36 17.46
N GLU A 246 -7.89 -13.78 18.72
CA GLU A 246 -8.27 -15.14 19.12
C GLU A 246 -9.77 -15.40 18.87
N ILE A 247 -10.62 -14.42 19.20
CA ILE A 247 -12.06 -14.47 18.93
C ILE A 247 -12.30 -14.50 17.41
N TYR A 248 -11.57 -13.68 16.65
CA TYR A 248 -11.62 -13.67 15.19
C TYR A 248 -11.26 -15.04 14.60
N GLU A 249 -10.13 -15.64 14.99
CA GLU A 249 -9.70 -16.96 14.49
C GLU A 249 -10.73 -18.05 14.80
N MET A 250 -11.32 -18.02 15.98
CA MET A 250 -12.35 -18.96 16.40
C MET A 250 -13.62 -18.85 15.54
N PHE A 251 -14.16 -17.64 15.35
CA PHE A 251 -15.34 -17.43 14.51
C PHE A 251 -15.04 -17.62 13.01
N GLN A 252 -13.82 -17.33 12.58
CA GLN A 252 -13.34 -17.64 11.23
C GLN A 252 -13.35 -19.16 10.98
N LYS A 253 -12.82 -19.95 11.92
CA LYS A 253 -12.86 -21.42 11.84
C LYS A 253 -14.29 -21.95 11.82
N LYS A 254 -15.21 -21.35 12.57
CA LYS A 254 -16.64 -21.72 12.56
C LYS A 254 -17.32 -21.37 11.24
N LYS A 255 -16.95 -20.25 10.62
CA LYS A 255 -17.53 -19.79 9.35
C LYS A 255 -17.02 -20.53 8.13
N PHE A 256 -15.74 -20.88 8.11
CA PHE A 256 -15.06 -21.43 6.92
C PHE A 256 -14.52 -22.85 7.11
N GLY A 257 -14.60 -23.43 8.32
CA GLY A 257 -14.06 -24.75 8.64
C GLY A 257 -12.53 -24.80 8.55
N ASN A 258 -12.00 -25.96 8.14
CA ASN A 258 -10.56 -26.11 7.81
C ASN A 258 -10.18 -25.45 6.47
N ASN A 259 -11.16 -24.99 5.69
CA ASN A 259 -10.94 -24.24 4.46
C ASN A 259 -10.75 -22.76 4.81
N LYS A 260 -9.65 -22.46 5.51
CA LYS A 260 -9.25 -21.10 5.84
C LYS A 260 -9.17 -20.24 4.57
N PRO A 261 -9.87 -19.10 4.46
CA PRO A 261 -9.28 -17.97 3.80
C PRO A 261 -8.17 -17.48 4.74
N ASN A 262 -6.91 -17.81 4.44
CA ASN A 262 -5.77 -17.31 5.22
C ASN A 262 -5.81 -15.78 5.26
N ALA A 263 -6.23 -15.22 6.39
CA ALA A 263 -5.81 -13.88 6.78
C ALA A 263 -4.31 -13.99 7.12
N TYR A 264 -3.46 -13.26 6.41
CA TYR A 264 -2.03 -13.08 6.71
C TYR A 264 -1.05 -14.27 6.53
N ASN A 265 -1.19 -15.12 5.50
CA ASN A 265 -0.08 -16.01 5.08
C ASN A 265 0.14 -16.02 3.56
N SER A 266 1.32 -15.55 3.15
CA SER A 266 1.95 -15.59 1.81
C SER A 266 1.02 -15.33 0.62
N THR A 267 1.08 -14.12 0.08
CA THR A 267 0.54 -13.84 -1.25
C THR A 267 1.29 -14.60 -2.35
N ALA A 268 2.44 -15.23 -2.08
CA ALA A 268 3.19 -16.05 -3.03
C ALA A 268 2.63 -17.47 -3.17
N HIS A 269 2.82 -18.09 -4.34
CA HIS A 269 2.54 -19.53 -4.53
C HIS A 269 3.50 -20.35 -3.70
N THR A 270 2.96 -21.17 -2.79
CA THR A 270 3.76 -21.98 -1.86
C THR A 270 3.80 -23.45 -2.25
N THR A 271 2.93 -23.87 -3.16
CA THR A 271 2.83 -25.24 -3.68
C THR A 271 3.20 -25.30 -5.16
N GLU A 272 3.63 -26.46 -5.65
CA GLU A 272 3.92 -26.63 -7.08
C GLU A 272 2.63 -26.68 -7.91
N GLU A 273 1.54 -27.17 -7.34
CA GLU A 273 0.21 -27.24 -7.96
C GLU A 273 -0.32 -25.84 -8.31
N GLU A 274 -0.09 -24.86 -7.43
CA GLU A 274 -0.45 -23.47 -7.67
C GLU A 274 0.36 -22.80 -8.79
N LYS A 275 1.54 -23.34 -9.09
CA LYS A 275 2.44 -22.80 -10.11
C LYS A 275 2.17 -23.35 -11.51
N ILE A 276 1.35 -24.40 -11.62
CA ILE A 276 1.02 -25.05 -12.89
C ILE A 276 0.37 -24.03 -13.84
N GLU A 277 0.92 -23.98 -15.05
CA GLU A 277 0.37 -23.20 -16.16
C GLU A 277 -0.54 -24.11 -17.01
N TYR A 278 -1.69 -23.58 -17.36
CA TYR A 278 -2.70 -24.22 -18.19
C TYR A 278 -2.77 -23.51 -19.53
N PHE A 279 -3.20 -24.24 -20.56
CA PHE A 279 -3.38 -23.72 -21.91
C PHE A 279 -4.67 -24.32 -22.48
N ASP A 280 -5.60 -23.46 -22.87
CA ASP A 280 -6.78 -23.87 -23.62
C ASP A 280 -6.36 -24.42 -24.98
N THR A 281 -7.10 -25.40 -25.51
CA THR A 281 -6.91 -25.83 -26.90
C THR A 281 -7.28 -24.69 -27.86
N GLU A 282 -6.80 -24.74 -29.11
CA GLU A 282 -7.11 -23.69 -30.10
C GLU A 282 -8.62 -23.50 -30.33
N GLU A 283 -9.39 -24.60 -30.29
CA GLU A 283 -10.85 -24.59 -30.43
C GLU A 283 -11.52 -23.93 -29.22
N GLU A 284 -11.15 -24.32 -28.00
CA GLU A 284 -11.66 -23.73 -26.76
C GLU A 284 -11.30 -22.25 -26.65
N LEU A 285 -10.05 -21.89 -27.00
CA LEU A 285 -9.57 -20.52 -26.96
C LEU A 285 -10.39 -19.62 -27.91
N GLU A 286 -10.61 -20.07 -29.14
CA GLU A 286 -11.37 -19.33 -30.14
C GLU A 286 -12.84 -19.16 -29.73
N GLU A 287 -13.46 -20.19 -29.15
CA GLU A 287 -14.81 -20.13 -28.60
C GLU A 287 -14.90 -19.10 -27.47
N LYS A 288 -14.00 -19.20 -26.47
CA LYS A 288 -14.02 -18.28 -25.32
C LYS A 288 -13.74 -16.83 -25.71
N ILE A 289 -12.85 -16.58 -26.66
CA ILE A 289 -12.60 -15.22 -27.20
C ILE A 289 -13.84 -14.71 -27.95
N SER A 290 -14.57 -15.59 -28.66
CA SER A 290 -15.86 -15.21 -29.28
C SER A 290 -16.90 -14.80 -28.24
N ILE A 291 -17.01 -15.55 -27.15
CA ILE A 291 -17.90 -15.21 -26.03
C ILE A 291 -17.50 -13.86 -25.42
N LEU A 292 -16.21 -13.65 -25.16
CA LEU A 292 -15.69 -12.39 -24.63
C LEU A 292 -15.98 -11.20 -25.56
N ALA A 293 -15.77 -11.35 -26.88
CA ALA A 293 -16.05 -10.30 -27.85
C ALA A 293 -17.54 -9.89 -27.82
N ASN A 294 -18.44 -10.87 -27.80
CA ASN A 294 -19.88 -10.62 -27.70
C ASN A 294 -20.23 -9.90 -26.39
N TRP A 295 -19.67 -10.33 -25.26
CA TRP A 295 -19.91 -9.69 -23.97
C TRP A 295 -19.41 -8.25 -23.92
N ILE A 296 -18.27 -7.94 -24.56
CA ILE A 296 -17.76 -6.57 -24.67
C ILE A 296 -18.70 -5.70 -25.53
N GLN A 297 -19.23 -6.24 -26.63
CA GLN A 297 -20.18 -5.53 -27.48
C GLN A 297 -21.52 -5.26 -26.80
N GLU A 298 -21.98 -6.16 -25.93
CA GLU A 298 -23.21 -6.03 -25.15
C GLU A 298 -23.06 -5.11 -23.92
N SER A 299 -21.85 -5.02 -23.37
CA SER A 299 -21.55 -4.31 -22.12
C SER A 299 -21.74 -2.80 -22.27
N LYS A 300 -22.44 -2.20 -21.29
CA LYS A 300 -22.59 -0.75 -21.19
C LYS A 300 -21.42 -0.13 -20.42
N TYR A 301 -20.86 -0.89 -19.47
CA TYR A 301 -19.80 -0.44 -18.60
C TYR A 301 -18.75 -1.54 -18.39
N PHE A 302 -17.87 -1.66 -19.38
CA PHE A 302 -16.76 -2.59 -19.36
C PHE A 302 -15.55 -1.98 -18.64
N ILE A 303 -15.00 -2.69 -17.65
CA ILE A 303 -13.74 -2.35 -16.98
C ILE A 303 -12.72 -3.48 -17.13
N ALA A 304 -11.43 -3.13 -17.01
CA ALA A 304 -10.35 -4.12 -16.97
C ALA A 304 -9.65 -4.10 -15.60
N PHE A 305 -9.23 -5.27 -15.13
CA PHE A 305 -8.42 -5.44 -13.94
C PHE A 305 -7.08 -6.06 -14.33
N THR A 306 -5.95 -5.40 -14.13
CA THR A 306 -4.66 -5.85 -14.68
C THR A 306 -3.61 -6.14 -13.62
N GLY A 307 -2.87 -7.23 -13.81
CA GLY A 307 -1.71 -7.60 -13.00
C GLY A 307 -0.44 -7.79 -13.82
N ALA A 308 0.64 -8.23 -13.15
CA ALA A 308 1.99 -8.22 -13.72
C ALA A 308 2.15 -9.07 -14.99
N GLY A 309 1.26 -10.04 -15.22
CA GLY A 309 1.26 -10.91 -16.39
C GLY A 309 1.16 -10.15 -17.71
N ILE A 310 0.47 -9.00 -17.77
CA ILE A 310 0.34 -8.22 -19.01
C ILE A 310 1.63 -7.51 -19.44
N SER A 311 2.61 -7.41 -18.53
CA SER A 311 3.91 -6.75 -18.74
C SER A 311 5.05 -7.75 -19.00
N THR A 312 4.76 -9.05 -18.99
CA THR A 312 5.77 -10.10 -19.15
C THR A 312 6.40 -10.12 -20.54
N SER A 313 5.62 -9.86 -21.60
CA SER A 313 6.15 -9.72 -22.97
C SER A 313 6.96 -8.43 -23.17
N ALA A 314 6.79 -7.42 -22.33
CA ALA A 314 7.67 -6.24 -22.29
C ALA A 314 9.03 -6.55 -21.64
N GLY A 315 9.24 -7.77 -21.11
CA GLY A 315 10.48 -8.14 -20.41
C GLY A 315 10.49 -7.79 -18.92
N ILE A 316 9.34 -7.44 -18.34
CA ILE A 316 9.18 -7.23 -16.89
C ILE A 316 8.69 -8.55 -16.28
N PRO A 317 9.47 -9.20 -15.41
CA PRO A 317 9.04 -10.45 -14.79
C PRO A 317 7.84 -10.22 -13.88
N ASP A 318 6.94 -11.21 -13.83
CA ASP A 318 5.86 -11.22 -12.86
C ASP A 318 6.37 -11.54 -11.43
N PHE A 319 5.45 -11.74 -10.49
CA PHE A 319 5.81 -12.08 -9.11
C PHE A 319 5.86 -13.58 -8.83
N ARG A 320 5.02 -14.40 -9.49
CA ARG A 320 4.65 -15.73 -8.98
C ARG A 320 4.82 -16.88 -9.96
N SER A 321 5.15 -16.61 -11.23
CA SER A 321 5.34 -17.67 -12.21
C SER A 321 6.37 -18.69 -11.74
N GLY A 322 6.09 -19.96 -11.98
CA GLY A 322 6.91 -21.07 -11.48
C GLY A 322 8.30 -21.11 -12.12
N PHE A 323 9.18 -21.95 -11.56
CA PHE A 323 10.55 -22.11 -12.04
C PHE A 323 10.64 -22.52 -13.52
N ASN A 324 9.67 -23.31 -14.00
CA ASN A 324 9.58 -23.84 -15.37
C ASN A 324 8.55 -23.11 -16.24
N THR A 325 8.23 -21.85 -15.92
CA THR A 325 7.27 -21.04 -16.69
C THR A 325 7.62 -20.96 -18.17
N VAL A 326 6.60 -20.91 -19.03
CA VAL A 326 6.78 -20.63 -20.46
C VAL A 326 7.16 -19.17 -20.75
N LEU A 327 7.02 -18.28 -19.77
CA LEU A 327 7.25 -16.86 -19.96
C LEU A 327 8.72 -16.55 -20.28
N PRO A 328 9.00 -15.71 -21.28
CA PRO A 328 10.37 -15.40 -21.71
C PRO A 328 11.17 -14.65 -20.64
N THR A 329 10.48 -14.02 -19.69
CA THR A 329 11.07 -13.38 -18.52
C THR A 329 11.64 -14.37 -17.51
N GLY A 330 11.29 -15.66 -17.61
CA GLY A 330 11.59 -16.70 -16.62
C GLY A 330 10.78 -16.54 -15.33
N ALA A 331 11.10 -17.38 -14.33
CA ALA A 331 10.38 -17.48 -13.05
C ALA A 331 10.06 -16.13 -12.40
N GLY A 332 8.94 -16.05 -11.67
CA GLY A 332 8.51 -14.83 -10.99
C GLY A 332 9.48 -14.34 -9.91
N CYS A 333 9.39 -13.06 -9.56
CA CYS A 333 10.31 -12.40 -8.64
C CYS A 333 10.38 -13.07 -7.25
N TRP A 334 9.26 -13.60 -6.74
CA TRP A 334 9.24 -14.30 -5.46
C TRP A 334 9.71 -15.74 -5.58
N GLU A 335 9.39 -16.41 -6.68
CA GLU A 335 9.91 -17.76 -6.96
C GLU A 335 11.43 -17.77 -7.08
N ARG A 336 12.03 -16.76 -7.71
CA ARG A 336 13.50 -16.65 -7.74
C ARG A 336 14.14 -16.54 -6.36
N LYS A 337 13.45 -15.94 -5.39
CA LYS A 337 13.96 -15.79 -4.01
C LYS A 337 13.91 -17.09 -3.23
N THR A 338 12.97 -17.99 -3.55
CA THR A 338 12.83 -19.30 -2.89
C THR A 338 13.82 -20.32 -3.45
N VAL A 339 14.14 -20.24 -4.75
CA VAL A 339 15.00 -21.20 -5.45
C VAL A 339 16.48 -20.78 -5.43
N LYS A 340 17.10 -20.72 -4.24
CA LYS A 340 18.51 -20.28 -4.06
C LYS A 340 19.58 -21.19 -4.71
N ASN A 341 19.26 -22.47 -4.96
CA ASN A 341 20.23 -23.49 -5.38
C ASN A 341 19.97 -24.12 -6.76
N ARG A 342 18.95 -23.68 -7.50
CA ARG A 342 18.73 -24.15 -8.89
C ARG A 342 19.12 -23.02 -9.84
N LYS A 343 19.91 -23.34 -10.87
CA LYS A 343 20.18 -22.40 -11.96
C LYS A 343 18.88 -22.18 -12.74
N ALA A 344 18.20 -21.07 -12.45
CA ALA A 344 17.03 -20.66 -13.23
C ALA A 344 17.39 -20.64 -14.72
N PRO A 345 16.50 -21.14 -15.62
CA PRO A 345 16.66 -20.92 -17.05
C PRO A 345 16.90 -19.43 -17.29
N LYS A 346 17.89 -19.10 -18.13
CA LYS A 346 18.17 -17.70 -18.45
C LYS A 346 16.92 -17.11 -19.12
N ALA A 347 16.40 -16.03 -18.55
CA ALA A 347 15.38 -15.21 -19.20
C ALA A 347 15.87 -14.82 -20.59
N SER A 348 15.08 -15.09 -21.62
CA SER A 348 15.39 -14.71 -23.00
C SER A 348 15.05 -13.24 -23.25
N VAL A 349 14.13 -12.67 -22.48
CA VAL A 349 13.71 -11.26 -22.56
C VAL A 349 13.69 -10.66 -21.16
N ARG A 350 14.49 -9.60 -20.93
CA ARG A 350 14.46 -8.84 -19.69
C ARG A 350 14.83 -7.39 -19.94
N THR A 351 14.07 -6.47 -19.36
CA THR A 351 14.33 -5.03 -19.42
C THR A 351 14.24 -4.39 -18.04
N THR A 352 14.57 -3.10 -17.97
CA THR A 352 14.30 -2.26 -16.80
C THR A 352 12.95 -1.54 -16.98
N LEU A 353 12.27 -1.20 -15.88
CA LEU A 353 10.98 -0.48 -15.94
C LEU A 353 11.04 0.81 -16.77
N VAL A 354 12.19 1.49 -16.72
CA VAL A 354 12.45 2.73 -17.42
C VAL A 354 12.46 2.53 -18.95
N LYS A 355 13.01 1.42 -19.44
CA LYS A 355 13.15 1.10 -20.87
C LYS A 355 12.02 0.22 -21.44
N ALA A 356 11.11 -0.24 -20.59
CA ALA A 356 10.03 -1.11 -21.01
C ALA A 356 9.05 -0.35 -21.91
N LEU A 357 8.66 -0.98 -23.01
CA LEU A 357 7.63 -0.48 -23.92
C LEU A 357 6.27 -1.10 -23.54
N PRO A 358 5.16 -0.36 -23.68
CA PRO A 358 3.83 -0.93 -23.55
C PRO A 358 3.63 -2.13 -24.49
N THR A 359 3.03 -3.19 -23.98
CA THR A 359 2.75 -4.41 -24.76
C THR A 359 1.54 -4.22 -25.69
N SER A 360 1.31 -5.16 -26.61
CA SER A 360 0.11 -5.17 -27.45
C SER A 360 -1.17 -5.16 -26.60
N THR A 361 -1.17 -5.82 -25.43
CA THR A 361 -2.27 -5.74 -24.47
C THR A 361 -2.52 -4.31 -23.97
N HIS A 362 -1.46 -3.58 -23.59
CA HIS A 362 -1.61 -2.18 -23.15
C HIS A 362 -2.15 -1.29 -24.29
N MET A 363 -1.63 -1.47 -25.51
CA MET A 363 -2.05 -0.69 -26.67
C MET A 363 -3.48 -1.03 -27.12
N ALA A 364 -3.91 -2.29 -26.97
CA ALA A 364 -5.30 -2.67 -27.22
C ALA A 364 -6.25 -1.95 -26.25
N PHE A 365 -5.88 -1.82 -24.98
CA PHE A 365 -6.69 -1.05 -24.02
C PHE A 365 -6.77 0.44 -24.36
N VAL A 366 -5.69 1.05 -24.88
CA VAL A 366 -5.72 2.43 -25.38
C VAL A 366 -6.78 2.59 -26.46
N GLU A 367 -6.81 1.68 -27.45
CA GLU A 367 -7.78 1.74 -28.53
C GLU A 367 -9.21 1.48 -28.05
N MET A 368 -9.41 0.45 -27.21
CA MET A 368 -10.72 0.16 -26.63
C MET A 368 -11.27 1.31 -25.78
N MET A 369 -10.41 2.04 -25.07
CA MET A 369 -10.82 3.26 -24.37
C MET A 369 -11.15 4.39 -25.34
N ARG A 370 -10.33 4.58 -26.39
CA ARG A 370 -10.52 5.63 -27.39
C ARG A 370 -11.88 5.53 -28.10
N ILE A 371 -12.28 4.32 -28.48
CA ILE A 371 -13.59 4.06 -29.10
C ILE A 371 -14.73 3.96 -28.09
N GLY A 372 -14.42 3.98 -26.80
CA GLY A 372 -15.40 4.00 -25.71
C GLY A 372 -15.95 2.64 -25.30
N HIS A 373 -15.36 1.51 -25.71
CA HIS A 373 -15.71 0.20 -25.16
C HIS A 373 -15.24 0.07 -23.71
N LEU A 374 -13.95 0.27 -23.45
CA LEU A 374 -13.37 0.21 -22.11
C LEU A 374 -13.57 1.54 -21.37
N LYS A 375 -14.17 1.49 -20.17
CA LYS A 375 -14.49 2.69 -19.37
C LYS A 375 -13.44 3.04 -18.34
N TYR A 376 -12.82 2.04 -17.74
CA TYR A 376 -11.88 2.22 -16.62
C TYR A 376 -10.93 1.02 -16.47
N ILE A 377 -9.73 1.27 -15.93
CA ILE A 377 -8.74 0.23 -15.59
C ILE A 377 -8.45 0.25 -14.09
N LEU A 378 -8.49 -0.91 -13.46
CA LEU A 378 -7.99 -1.16 -12.12
C LEU A 378 -6.67 -1.92 -12.23
N SER A 379 -5.55 -1.29 -11.89
CA SER A 379 -4.22 -1.89 -12.07
C SER A 379 -3.52 -2.17 -10.75
N GLN A 380 -2.97 -3.37 -10.62
CA GLN A 380 -2.06 -3.74 -9.54
C GLN A 380 -0.58 -3.48 -9.90
N ASN A 381 -0.31 -3.10 -11.15
CA ASN A 381 1.03 -2.92 -11.66
C ASN A 381 1.60 -1.58 -11.26
N VAL A 382 2.87 -1.60 -10.84
CA VAL A 382 3.64 -0.41 -10.47
C VAL A 382 4.62 0.02 -11.57
N ASP A 383 4.59 -0.63 -12.73
CA ASP A 383 5.54 -0.43 -13.84
C ASP A 383 5.30 0.85 -14.66
N GLY A 384 4.14 1.48 -14.49
CA GLY A 384 3.75 2.72 -15.17
C GLY A 384 3.42 2.56 -16.65
N LEU A 385 3.35 1.34 -17.20
CA LEU A 385 3.17 1.12 -18.64
C LEU A 385 1.80 1.57 -19.17
N HIS A 386 0.73 1.50 -18.36
CA HIS A 386 -0.57 2.06 -18.73
C HIS A 386 -0.52 3.57 -18.94
N ARG A 387 0.09 4.31 -18.00
CA ARG A 387 0.28 5.76 -18.14
C ARG A 387 1.14 6.09 -19.35
N LYS A 388 2.25 5.35 -19.53
CA LYS A 388 3.16 5.52 -20.68
C LYS A 388 2.49 5.22 -22.02
N SER A 389 1.53 4.30 -22.09
CA SER A 389 0.80 4.00 -23.34
C SER A 389 -0.15 5.11 -23.77
N GLY A 390 -0.44 6.07 -22.89
CA GLY A 390 -1.33 7.20 -23.14
C GLY A 390 -2.69 7.10 -22.43
N ILE A 391 -2.87 6.15 -21.51
CA ILE A 391 -4.07 6.11 -20.67
C ILE A 391 -4.02 7.28 -19.66
N SER A 392 -5.10 8.06 -19.64
CA SER A 392 -5.26 9.16 -18.68
C SER A 392 -5.39 8.63 -17.23
N PRO A 393 -4.78 9.28 -16.21
CA PRO A 393 -5.00 9.04 -14.78
C PRO A 393 -6.47 9.02 -14.40
N GLU A 394 -7.31 9.83 -15.06
CA GLU A 394 -8.74 9.88 -14.77
C GLU A 394 -9.50 8.61 -15.20
N LYS A 395 -8.81 7.71 -15.93
CA LYS A 395 -9.34 6.45 -16.46
C LYS A 395 -8.67 5.21 -15.85
N ILE A 396 -7.82 5.39 -14.83
CA ILE A 396 -7.08 4.30 -14.19
C ILE A 396 -6.95 4.50 -12.68
N ALA A 397 -7.15 3.42 -11.93
CA ALA A 397 -6.75 3.33 -10.52
C ALA A 397 -5.48 2.47 -10.40
N GLU A 398 -4.39 3.07 -9.96
CA GLU A 398 -3.11 2.39 -9.70
C GLU A 398 -3.06 1.93 -8.23
N LEU A 399 -3.68 0.77 -7.96
CA LEU A 399 -3.99 0.24 -6.62
C LEU A 399 -2.76 0.07 -5.71
N HIS A 400 -1.59 -0.18 -6.29
CA HIS A 400 -0.33 -0.35 -5.56
C HIS A 400 0.67 0.78 -5.82
N GLY A 401 0.22 1.88 -6.43
CA GLY A 401 1.05 3.00 -6.84
C GLY A 401 1.74 2.80 -8.18
N ASN A 402 2.65 3.72 -8.49
CA ASN A 402 3.39 3.75 -9.74
C ASN A 402 4.83 4.20 -9.49
N ALA A 403 5.81 3.43 -9.98
CA ALA A 403 7.24 3.66 -9.74
C ALA A 403 7.75 4.97 -10.34
N ASN A 404 7.01 5.55 -11.29
CA ASN A 404 7.31 6.81 -11.94
C ASN A 404 6.57 8.01 -11.33
N VAL A 405 5.72 7.81 -10.32
CA VAL A 405 4.85 8.86 -9.78
C VAL A 405 5.24 9.22 -8.36
N GLU A 406 5.43 10.52 -8.12
CA GLU A 406 5.56 11.13 -6.80
C GLU A 406 4.46 12.16 -6.56
N LYS A 407 3.98 12.29 -5.32
CA LYS A 407 2.91 13.21 -4.93
C LYS A 407 3.37 14.17 -3.86
N CYS A 408 2.90 15.42 -3.91
CA CYS A 408 3.17 16.39 -2.87
C CYS A 408 2.35 16.09 -1.61
N LYS A 409 3.03 15.99 -0.46
CA LYS A 409 2.36 15.71 0.82
C LYS A 409 1.37 16.79 1.24
N LYS A 410 1.65 18.05 0.88
CA LYS A 410 0.84 19.24 1.22
C LYS A 410 -0.34 19.44 0.27
N CYS A 411 -0.07 19.68 -1.01
CA CYS A 411 -1.11 20.05 -1.99
C CYS A 411 -1.65 18.88 -2.82
N LYS A 412 -1.15 17.66 -2.61
CA LYS A 412 -1.56 16.43 -3.31
C LYS A 412 -1.30 16.39 -4.82
N MET A 413 -0.69 17.45 -5.39
CA MET A 413 -0.29 17.47 -6.79
C MET A 413 0.58 16.27 -7.14
N GLU A 414 0.24 15.60 -8.23
CA GLU A 414 0.92 14.43 -8.77
C GLU A 414 1.96 14.85 -9.81
N TYR A 415 3.12 14.19 -9.79
CA TYR A 415 4.19 14.38 -10.75
C TYR A 415 4.57 13.02 -11.33
N MET A 416 4.26 12.81 -12.60
CA MET A 416 4.84 11.72 -13.39
C MET A 416 6.29 12.07 -13.70
N ARG A 417 7.19 11.08 -13.67
CA ARG A 417 8.62 11.20 -13.97
C ARG A 417 9.03 10.13 -14.97
N ASP A 418 10.01 10.44 -15.82
CA ASP A 418 10.45 9.47 -16.84
C ASP A 418 11.34 8.38 -16.23
N TYR A 419 11.87 8.65 -15.04
CA TYR A 419 12.69 7.77 -14.21
C TYR A 419 11.92 7.27 -12.98
N GLY A 420 12.46 6.24 -12.31
CA GLY A 420 11.91 5.75 -11.04
C GLY A 420 12.17 6.74 -9.90
N VAL A 421 11.12 7.15 -9.19
CA VAL A 421 11.19 8.26 -8.22
C VAL A 421 11.80 7.87 -6.87
N ARG A 422 11.77 6.58 -6.54
CA ARG A 422 12.34 6.08 -5.28
C ARG A 422 13.87 6.02 -5.35
N ASN A 423 14.51 6.63 -4.37
CA ASN A 423 15.98 6.65 -4.21
C ASN A 423 16.45 6.07 -2.87
N ASN A 424 15.55 5.81 -1.91
CA ASN A 424 15.89 5.30 -0.59
C ASN A 424 15.97 3.76 -0.57
N PRO A 425 17.01 3.15 0.04
CA PRO A 425 17.09 1.70 0.22
C PRO A 425 16.07 1.14 1.21
N ASN A 426 15.58 1.95 2.16
CA ASN A 426 14.48 1.56 3.05
C ASN A 426 13.16 1.74 2.31
N VAL A 427 12.45 0.64 2.07
CA VAL A 427 11.23 0.63 1.26
C VAL A 427 10.07 1.42 1.86
N HIS A 428 10.06 1.62 3.18
CA HIS A 428 9.00 2.37 3.89
C HIS A 428 9.34 3.87 4.05
N MET A 429 10.49 4.30 3.54
CA MET A 429 10.86 5.72 3.49
C MET A 429 10.52 6.26 2.11
N HIS A 430 9.35 6.87 2.01
CA HIS A 430 8.76 7.30 0.74
C HIS A 430 9.26 8.68 0.28
N GLU A 431 10.01 9.42 1.10
CA GLU A 431 10.60 10.70 0.69
C GLU A 431 11.48 10.52 -0.57
N THR A 432 11.18 11.29 -1.61
CA THR A 432 11.96 11.27 -2.87
C THR A 432 13.14 12.24 -2.84
N GLY A 433 13.15 13.18 -1.89
CA GLY A 433 14.10 14.31 -1.86
C GLY A 433 13.76 15.44 -2.84
N ASN A 434 12.67 15.33 -3.60
CA ASN A 434 12.15 16.40 -4.46
C ASN A 434 11.12 17.26 -3.72
N TYR A 435 10.87 18.46 -4.24
CA TYR A 435 9.91 19.43 -3.69
C TYR A 435 8.92 19.88 -4.76
N CYS A 436 7.70 20.20 -4.31
CA CYS A 436 6.63 20.78 -5.11
C CYS A 436 7.11 22.05 -5.80
N ASP A 437 6.92 22.14 -7.11
CA ASP A 437 7.33 23.31 -7.90
C ASP A 437 6.35 24.47 -7.82
N ASN A 438 5.15 24.24 -7.25
CA ASN A 438 4.24 25.31 -6.89
C ASN A 438 4.89 26.22 -5.84
N PRO A 439 5.17 27.51 -6.17
CA PRO A 439 5.83 28.45 -5.28
C PRO A 439 5.08 28.71 -3.96
N GLU A 440 3.75 28.54 -3.95
CA GLU A 440 2.92 28.73 -2.76
C GLU A 440 2.93 27.49 -1.84
N CYS A 441 3.45 26.35 -2.32
CA CYS A 441 3.42 25.08 -1.59
C CYS A 441 4.79 24.67 -1.06
N GLY A 442 5.77 24.50 -1.96
CA GLY A 442 7.12 24.01 -1.65
C GLY A 442 7.18 22.74 -0.80
N GLY A 443 6.12 21.91 -0.81
CA GLY A 443 6.03 20.71 0.03
C GLY A 443 6.88 19.56 -0.50
N GLU A 444 7.34 18.69 0.40
CA GLU A 444 8.09 17.49 0.04
C GLU A 444 7.26 16.53 -0.82
N LEU A 445 7.93 15.90 -1.78
CA LEU A 445 7.35 14.89 -2.66
C LEU A 445 7.68 13.48 -2.17
N TYR A 446 6.70 12.60 -2.25
CA TYR A 446 6.77 11.23 -1.79
C TYR A 446 6.38 10.26 -2.91
N ASP A 447 7.02 9.09 -2.99
CA ASP A 447 6.63 8.06 -3.93
C ASP A 447 5.25 7.47 -3.59
N THR A 448 4.59 6.89 -4.58
CA THR A 448 3.23 6.34 -4.44
C THR A 448 3.22 4.82 -4.22
N ILE A 449 4.38 4.16 -4.18
CA ILE A 449 4.47 2.70 -4.12
C ILE A 449 3.95 2.20 -2.77
N ILE A 450 3.03 1.25 -2.81
CA ILE A 450 2.51 0.58 -1.62
C ILE A 450 3.30 -0.71 -1.36
N ASN A 451 3.97 -0.79 -0.21
CA ASN A 451 4.68 -1.97 0.26
C ASN A 451 3.79 -2.84 1.17
N PHE A 452 4.23 -4.07 1.44
CA PHE A 452 3.54 -4.92 2.41
C PHE A 452 3.55 -4.29 3.80
N GLY A 453 2.38 -4.27 4.45
CA GLY A 453 2.18 -3.64 5.76
C GLY A 453 1.72 -2.19 5.67
N GLU A 454 1.65 -1.60 4.48
CA GLU A 454 1.07 -0.28 4.25
C GLU A 454 -0.39 -0.38 3.79
N ASN A 455 -1.15 0.67 4.08
CA ASN A 455 -2.52 0.81 3.59
C ASN A 455 -2.51 1.27 2.12
N LEU A 456 -3.48 0.78 1.34
CA LEU A 456 -3.74 1.33 0.02
C LEU A 456 -4.31 2.74 0.15
N ASP A 457 -4.10 3.56 -0.89
CA ASP A 457 -4.64 4.92 -0.96
C ASP A 457 -6.18 4.90 -0.95
N GLU A 458 -6.79 5.63 -0.01
CA GLU A 458 -8.23 5.62 0.24
C GLU A 458 -9.03 6.17 -0.96
N GLU A 459 -8.55 7.24 -1.60
CA GLU A 459 -9.21 7.84 -2.75
C GLU A 459 -9.20 6.85 -3.93
N VAL A 460 -8.07 6.17 -4.13
CA VAL A 460 -7.94 5.12 -5.15
C VAL A 460 -8.88 3.95 -4.86
N LEU A 461 -9.03 3.52 -3.60
CA LEU A 461 -9.96 2.46 -3.21
C LEU A 461 -11.42 2.84 -3.44
N VAL A 462 -11.83 4.04 -3.02
CA VAL A 462 -13.19 4.55 -3.20
C VAL A 462 -13.53 4.65 -4.68
N ASN A 463 -12.63 5.23 -5.49
CA ASN A 463 -12.82 5.30 -6.94
C ASN A 463 -12.92 3.90 -7.55
N SER A 464 -12.07 2.95 -7.13
CA SER A 464 -12.12 1.57 -7.63
C SER A 464 -13.43 0.87 -7.29
N ALA A 465 -13.97 1.09 -6.09
CA ALA A 465 -15.27 0.56 -5.69
C ALA A 465 -16.41 1.13 -6.55
N ASN A 466 -16.43 2.47 -6.72
CA ASN A 466 -17.44 3.17 -7.53
C ASN A 466 -17.44 2.70 -8.99
N GLU A 467 -16.25 2.51 -9.56
CA GLU A 467 -16.10 2.03 -10.95
C GLU A 467 -16.49 0.56 -11.08
N SER A 468 -16.22 -0.26 -10.06
CA SER A 468 -16.63 -1.67 -10.02
C SER A 468 -18.15 -1.82 -9.89
N GLU A 469 -18.81 -1.01 -9.06
CA GLU A 469 -20.27 -1.06 -8.87
C GLU A 469 -21.03 -0.72 -10.16
N LYS A 470 -20.50 0.21 -10.98
CA LYS A 470 -21.08 0.55 -12.29
C LYS A 470 -20.90 -0.56 -13.32
N ALA A 471 -19.89 -1.40 -13.17
CA ALA A 471 -19.46 -2.33 -14.20
C ALA A 471 -20.43 -3.51 -14.39
N ASP A 472 -20.79 -3.78 -15.63
CA ASP A 472 -21.53 -5.00 -16.02
C ASP A 472 -20.62 -6.08 -16.61
N LEU A 473 -19.36 -5.74 -16.90
CA LEU A 473 -18.31 -6.65 -17.36
C LEU A 473 -16.95 -6.25 -16.79
N CYS A 474 -16.22 -7.21 -16.20
CA CYS A 474 -14.83 -7.05 -15.79
C CYS A 474 -13.93 -8.09 -16.49
N LEU A 475 -12.86 -7.63 -17.14
CA LEU A 475 -11.79 -8.47 -17.68
C LEU A 475 -10.57 -8.42 -16.75
N ALA A 476 -10.39 -9.45 -15.94
CA ALA A 476 -9.19 -9.61 -15.11
C ALA A 476 -8.08 -10.31 -15.90
N MET A 477 -6.93 -9.66 -16.07
CA MET A 477 -5.90 -10.10 -17.01
C MET A 477 -4.50 -10.06 -16.39
N GLY A 478 -3.80 -11.20 -16.46
CA GLY A 478 -2.43 -11.33 -15.97
C GLY A 478 -2.28 -11.12 -14.46
N SER A 479 -3.31 -11.41 -13.67
CA SER A 479 -3.26 -11.36 -12.19
C SER A 479 -3.62 -12.70 -11.58
N SER A 480 -2.92 -13.06 -10.50
CA SER A 480 -3.26 -14.23 -9.69
C SER A 480 -4.45 -13.97 -8.75
N LEU A 481 -4.95 -12.73 -8.65
CA LEU A 481 -6.12 -12.34 -7.86
C LEU A 481 -6.05 -12.78 -6.37
N ARG A 482 -4.87 -12.61 -5.74
CA ARG A 482 -4.58 -13.03 -4.36
C ARG A 482 -4.32 -11.91 -3.36
N VAL A 483 -4.10 -10.69 -3.85
CA VAL A 483 -3.80 -9.54 -3.00
C VAL A 483 -5.08 -8.79 -2.71
N ASN A 484 -5.54 -8.82 -1.46
CA ASN A 484 -6.70 -8.07 -0.99
C ASN A 484 -6.25 -6.76 -0.33
N PRO A 485 -7.07 -5.69 -0.39
CA PRO A 485 -8.43 -5.64 -0.96
C PRO A 485 -8.48 -5.53 -2.50
N ALA A 486 -7.35 -5.32 -3.19
CA ALA A 486 -7.32 -5.11 -4.65
C ALA A 486 -8.10 -6.16 -5.46
N ALA A 487 -7.92 -7.46 -5.19
CA ALA A 487 -8.61 -8.54 -5.90
C ALA A 487 -10.13 -8.59 -5.64
N MET A 488 -10.63 -7.92 -4.59
CA MET A 488 -12.05 -7.89 -4.27
C MET A 488 -12.86 -7.14 -5.32
N PHE A 489 -12.31 -6.11 -5.95
CA PHE A 489 -13.03 -5.34 -6.97
C PHE A 489 -13.50 -6.20 -8.15
N ALA A 490 -12.64 -7.09 -8.67
CA ALA A 490 -13.04 -8.05 -9.70
C ALA A 490 -14.13 -9.02 -9.22
N LYS A 491 -14.07 -9.45 -7.95
CA LYS A 491 -15.09 -10.29 -7.32
C LYS A 491 -16.41 -9.54 -7.10
N ASP A 492 -16.36 -8.25 -6.82
CA ASP A 492 -17.56 -7.44 -6.61
C ASP A 492 -18.37 -7.31 -7.89
N VAL A 493 -17.70 -7.09 -9.03
CA VAL A 493 -18.36 -7.11 -10.34
C VAL A 493 -19.04 -8.44 -10.61
N SER A 494 -18.44 -9.58 -10.24
CA SER A 494 -19.05 -10.90 -10.50
C SER A 494 -20.35 -11.17 -9.71
N LYS A 495 -20.70 -10.32 -8.73
CA LYS A 495 -21.97 -10.41 -7.99
C LYS A 495 -23.16 -9.87 -8.78
N HIS A 496 -22.94 -8.93 -9.69
CA HIS A 496 -24.00 -8.25 -10.45
C HIS A 496 -23.77 -8.20 -11.97
N GLY A 497 -22.56 -8.51 -12.42
CA GLY A 497 -22.13 -8.51 -13.82
C GLY A 497 -21.34 -9.76 -14.16
N ARG A 498 -20.64 -9.70 -15.30
CA ARG A 498 -19.82 -10.82 -15.81
C ARG A 498 -18.36 -10.60 -15.45
N LEU A 499 -17.67 -11.69 -15.06
CA LEU A 499 -16.23 -11.69 -14.85
C LEU A 499 -15.57 -12.63 -15.87
N VAL A 500 -14.50 -12.16 -16.51
CA VAL A 500 -13.63 -12.96 -17.37
C VAL A 500 -12.23 -12.89 -16.80
N ILE A 501 -11.56 -14.04 -16.70
CA ILE A 501 -10.19 -14.13 -16.19
C ILE A 501 -9.30 -14.69 -17.29
N VAL A 502 -8.29 -13.92 -17.69
CA VAL A 502 -7.24 -14.36 -18.61
C VAL A 502 -5.94 -14.51 -17.82
N ASN A 503 -5.58 -15.75 -17.53
CA ASN A 503 -4.36 -16.06 -16.76
C ASN A 503 -3.85 -17.48 -17.06
N LEU A 504 -2.53 -17.66 -17.08
CA LEU A 504 -1.92 -18.99 -17.27
C LEU A 504 -2.16 -19.90 -16.07
N GLN A 505 -2.10 -19.36 -14.86
CA GLN A 505 -2.27 -20.11 -13.62
C GLN A 505 -3.71 -19.98 -13.11
N LYS A 506 -4.16 -20.95 -12.31
CA LYS A 506 -5.46 -20.89 -11.63
C LYS A 506 -5.53 -19.72 -10.64
N THR A 507 -6.71 -19.14 -10.48
CA THR A 507 -6.96 -18.04 -9.54
C THR A 507 -8.03 -18.42 -8.50
N PRO A 508 -8.07 -17.74 -7.34
CA PRO A 508 -9.14 -17.96 -6.35
C PRO A 508 -10.56 -17.64 -6.87
N LEU A 509 -10.68 -16.90 -7.97
CA LEU A 509 -11.95 -16.42 -8.51
C LEU A 509 -12.44 -17.21 -9.74
N ASP A 510 -11.72 -18.24 -10.19
CA ASP A 510 -12.03 -19.02 -11.39
C ASP A 510 -13.49 -19.52 -11.42
N LYS A 511 -14.03 -19.94 -10.27
CA LYS A 511 -15.40 -20.46 -10.15
C LYS A 511 -16.51 -19.42 -10.41
N TYR A 512 -16.17 -18.14 -10.52
CA TYR A 512 -17.13 -17.05 -10.78
C TYR A 512 -16.99 -16.47 -12.19
N ALA A 513 -16.12 -17.03 -13.04
CA ALA A 513 -15.67 -16.38 -14.26
C ALA A 513 -15.67 -17.31 -15.48
N LEU A 514 -15.73 -16.70 -16.67
CA LEU A 514 -15.19 -17.33 -17.88
C LEU A 514 -13.66 -17.29 -17.80
N VAL A 515 -13.01 -18.44 -17.71
CA VAL A 515 -11.55 -18.53 -17.57
C VAL A 515 -10.91 -18.88 -18.90
N ILE A 516 -9.96 -18.05 -19.34
CA ILE A 516 -9.16 -18.24 -20.55
C ILE A 516 -7.71 -18.47 -20.15
N HIS A 517 -7.19 -19.65 -20.50
CA HIS A 517 -5.83 -20.04 -20.21
C HIS A 517 -4.96 -19.85 -21.46
N ALA A 518 -4.42 -18.64 -21.63
CA ALA A 518 -3.54 -18.29 -22.74
C ALA A 518 -2.68 -17.05 -22.40
N LEU A 519 -1.68 -16.77 -23.24
CA LEU A 519 -0.87 -15.56 -23.14
C LEU A 519 -1.73 -14.31 -23.39
N CYS A 520 -1.53 -13.27 -22.57
CA CYS A 520 -2.34 -12.06 -22.61
C CYS A 520 -2.37 -11.40 -24.00
N ASP A 521 -1.20 -11.22 -24.63
CA ASP A 521 -1.11 -10.59 -25.95
C ASP A 521 -1.79 -11.43 -27.05
N VAL A 522 -1.80 -12.76 -26.94
CA VAL A 522 -2.50 -13.64 -27.89
C VAL A 522 -4.01 -13.43 -27.78
N VAL A 523 -4.53 -13.42 -26.55
CA VAL A 523 -5.96 -13.18 -26.30
C VAL A 523 -6.36 -11.79 -26.80
N MET A 524 -5.63 -10.74 -26.45
CA MET A 524 -5.96 -9.37 -26.88
C MET A 524 -5.88 -9.19 -28.38
N THR A 525 -4.87 -9.74 -29.05
CA THR A 525 -4.73 -9.61 -30.51
C THR A 525 -5.90 -10.28 -31.22
N ARG A 526 -6.27 -11.50 -30.83
CA ARG A 526 -7.42 -12.22 -31.40
C ARG A 526 -8.75 -11.53 -31.07
N LEU A 527 -8.90 -11.02 -29.84
CA LEU A 527 -10.08 -10.29 -29.40
C LEU A 527 -10.27 -9.00 -30.22
N MET A 528 -9.21 -8.21 -30.41
CA MET A 528 -9.23 -7.00 -31.24
C MET A 528 -9.64 -7.32 -32.67
N ASN A 529 -9.08 -8.38 -33.27
CA ASN A 529 -9.50 -8.84 -34.60
C ASN A 529 -10.99 -9.21 -34.64
N LYS A 530 -11.53 -9.92 -33.64
CA LYS A 530 -12.97 -10.24 -33.57
C LYS A 530 -13.86 -9.01 -33.44
N LEU A 531 -13.38 -7.98 -32.75
CA LEU A 531 -14.06 -6.70 -32.61
C LEU A 531 -13.88 -5.80 -33.85
N ASN A 532 -13.12 -6.25 -34.87
CA ASN A 532 -12.71 -5.46 -36.04
C ASN A 532 -11.96 -4.17 -35.65
N LEU A 533 -11.06 -4.29 -34.66
CA LEU A 533 -10.22 -3.20 -34.16
C LEU A 533 -8.75 -3.53 -34.41
N GLU A 534 -7.97 -2.53 -34.79
CA GLU A 534 -6.52 -2.66 -34.91
C GLU A 534 -5.86 -2.31 -33.57
N VAL A 535 -4.81 -3.04 -33.20
CA VAL A 535 -3.96 -2.65 -32.06
C VAL A 535 -3.05 -1.51 -32.51
N PRO A 536 -3.17 -0.29 -31.97
CA PRO A 536 -2.36 0.83 -32.40
C PRO A 536 -0.89 0.59 -32.06
N LYS A 537 0.00 1.02 -32.96
CA LYS A 537 1.42 1.06 -32.68
C LYS A 537 1.71 2.07 -31.55
N PHE A 538 2.63 1.72 -30.65
CA PHE A 538 3.09 2.64 -29.63
C PHE A 538 3.98 3.75 -30.24
N PHE A 539 3.64 4.99 -29.94
CA PHE A 539 4.49 6.15 -30.18
C PHE A 539 4.70 6.89 -28.87
N LEU A 540 5.95 7.27 -28.59
CA LEU A 540 6.28 8.06 -27.44
C LEU A 540 5.90 9.51 -27.72
N ARG A 541 4.87 10.00 -27.03
CA ARG A 541 4.43 11.40 -27.11
C ARG A 541 5.04 12.19 -25.98
N ARG A 542 5.60 13.36 -26.31
CA ARG A 542 6.20 14.30 -25.36
C ARG A 542 5.58 15.68 -25.57
N HIS A 543 5.21 16.34 -24.49
CA HIS A 543 4.73 17.72 -24.55
C HIS A 543 5.78 18.65 -23.95
N VAL A 544 6.12 19.71 -24.67
CA VAL A 544 7.10 20.72 -24.24
C VAL A 544 6.40 22.07 -24.20
N GLY A 545 6.26 22.62 -23.00
CA GLY A 545 5.79 23.97 -22.76
C GLY A 545 6.92 24.97 -22.93
N VAL A 546 6.69 25.99 -23.75
CA VAL A 546 7.58 27.13 -23.92
C VAL A 546 6.81 28.41 -23.60
N SER A 547 7.33 29.22 -22.67
CA SER A 547 6.74 30.51 -22.31
C SER A 547 7.79 31.62 -22.29
N HIS A 548 7.35 32.84 -22.58
CA HIS A 548 8.19 34.04 -22.49
C HIS A 548 7.44 35.11 -21.69
N LYS A 549 7.96 35.47 -20.51
CA LYS A 549 7.36 36.47 -19.63
C LYS A 549 8.46 37.33 -19.00
N ASN A 550 8.31 38.65 -19.05
CA ASN A 550 9.26 39.61 -18.46
C ASN A 550 10.72 39.36 -18.88
N HIS A 551 10.98 39.11 -20.16
CA HIS A 551 12.31 38.76 -20.70
C HIS A 551 12.88 37.43 -20.22
N ALA A 552 12.10 36.60 -19.53
CA ALA A 552 12.48 35.24 -19.13
C ALA A 552 11.79 34.21 -20.03
N PHE A 553 12.59 33.44 -20.74
CA PHE A 553 12.15 32.25 -21.47
C PHE A 553 12.18 31.06 -20.54
N ASN A 554 11.13 30.27 -20.51
CA ASN A 554 11.03 29.05 -19.72
C ASN A 554 10.63 27.89 -20.61
N VAL A 555 11.34 26.78 -20.46
CA VAL A 555 11.04 25.51 -21.13
C VAL A 555 10.75 24.47 -20.06
N ARG A 556 9.67 23.72 -20.22
CA ARG A 556 9.33 22.62 -19.32
C ARG A 556 8.73 21.44 -20.07
N GLY A 557 9.02 20.24 -19.60
CA GLY A 557 8.26 19.06 -20.01
C GLY A 557 6.90 19.04 -19.34
N LEU A 558 5.90 18.57 -20.07
CA LEU A 558 4.51 18.50 -19.63
C LEU A 558 3.98 17.07 -19.84
N ASP A 559 3.13 16.63 -18.93
CA ASP A 559 2.28 15.44 -19.10
C ASP A 559 1.06 15.79 -19.98
N PHE A 560 0.27 14.79 -20.39
CA PHE A 560 -0.91 15.00 -21.26
C PHE A 560 -1.95 15.96 -20.64
N ASN A 561 -1.99 16.09 -19.31
CA ASN A 561 -2.84 17.06 -18.57
C ASN A 561 -2.19 18.43 -18.34
N GLY A 562 -1.01 18.69 -18.92
CA GLY A 562 -0.26 19.93 -18.71
C GLY A 562 0.45 20.03 -17.35
N ALA A 563 0.46 18.94 -16.57
CA ALA A 563 1.22 18.86 -15.33
C ALA A 563 2.74 18.78 -15.62
N PRO A 564 3.62 19.31 -14.75
CA PRO A 564 5.07 19.23 -14.95
C PRO A 564 5.58 17.79 -15.07
N TYR A 565 6.32 17.50 -16.14
CA TYR A 565 6.87 16.17 -16.44
C TYR A 565 8.38 16.24 -16.72
N SER A 566 9.18 15.48 -15.97
CA SER A 566 10.65 15.52 -16.04
C SER A 566 11.25 14.73 -17.21
N ILE A 567 10.98 15.18 -18.44
CA ILE A 567 11.44 14.51 -19.68
C ILE A 567 12.78 15.03 -20.22
N LEU A 568 13.23 16.20 -19.74
CA LEU A 568 14.43 16.90 -20.23
C LEU A 568 15.59 16.78 -19.24
N THR A 569 16.79 16.61 -19.77
CA THR A 569 18.07 16.65 -19.03
C THR A 569 18.83 17.95 -19.29
N LYS A 570 18.64 18.54 -20.47
CA LYS A 570 19.30 19.78 -20.87
C LYS A 570 18.47 20.52 -21.93
N VAL A 571 18.53 21.85 -21.90
CA VAL A 571 18.03 22.74 -22.95
C VAL A 571 19.15 23.70 -23.36
N ILE A 572 19.37 23.85 -24.67
CA ILE A 572 20.26 24.87 -25.22
C ILE A 572 19.40 25.92 -25.92
N PHE A 573 19.54 27.17 -25.52
CA PHE A 573 18.91 28.32 -26.18
C PHE A 573 19.85 28.84 -27.26
N MET A 574 19.41 28.82 -28.51
CA MET A 574 20.24 29.18 -29.65
C MET A 574 20.30 30.71 -29.79
N SER A 575 21.34 31.28 -29.18
CA SER A 575 21.78 32.68 -29.30
C SER A 575 23.26 32.74 -29.72
N ASP A 576 23.80 33.94 -29.90
CA ASP A 576 25.24 34.16 -30.10
C ASP A 576 25.84 34.89 -28.88
N PRO A 577 26.54 34.19 -27.97
CA PRO A 577 26.80 32.75 -27.94
C PRO A 577 25.60 31.92 -27.43
N PRO A 578 25.55 30.59 -27.68
CA PRO A 578 24.48 29.73 -27.17
C PRO A 578 24.47 29.63 -25.64
N VAL A 579 23.29 29.55 -25.04
CA VAL A 579 23.14 29.42 -23.58
C VAL A 579 22.66 28.02 -23.23
N GLU A 580 23.48 27.28 -22.47
CA GLU A 580 23.18 25.92 -22.02
C GLU A 580 22.62 25.91 -20.59
N VAL A 581 21.51 25.21 -20.39
CA VAL A 581 20.90 24.98 -19.06
C VAL A 581 20.75 23.47 -18.83
N THR A 582 21.43 22.93 -17.82
CA THR A 582 21.53 21.49 -17.54
C THR A 582 20.76 21.01 -16.31
N LYS A 583 20.07 21.92 -15.62
CA LYS A 583 19.25 21.59 -14.45
C LYS A 583 17.97 22.40 -14.49
N ALA A 584 16.84 21.75 -14.21
CA ALA A 584 15.56 22.43 -14.07
C ALA A 584 15.57 23.42 -12.87
N PRO A 585 14.87 24.56 -12.96
CA PRO A 585 14.05 25.01 -14.09
C PRO A 585 14.89 25.44 -15.30
N PHE A 586 14.46 25.06 -16.52
CA PHE A 586 15.17 25.41 -17.75
C PHE A 586 14.77 26.81 -18.23
N SER A 587 15.38 27.81 -17.60
CA SER A 587 15.00 29.22 -17.77
C SER A 587 16.20 30.11 -18.08
N VAL A 588 16.03 31.07 -18.99
CA VAL A 588 17.03 32.09 -19.32
C VAL A 588 16.37 33.46 -19.38
N SER A 589 16.95 34.42 -18.66
CA SER A 589 16.59 35.84 -18.79
C SER A 589 17.46 36.48 -19.87
N SER A 590 16.85 36.88 -20.99
CA SER A 590 17.54 37.46 -22.13
C SER A 590 16.68 38.54 -22.79
N SER A 591 17.31 39.66 -23.14
CA SER A 591 16.73 40.67 -24.03
C SER A 591 16.82 40.28 -25.51
N VAL A 592 17.62 39.25 -25.83
CA VAL A 592 17.84 38.73 -27.18
C VAL A 592 16.82 37.63 -27.46
N GLU A 593 16.12 37.73 -28.59
CA GLU A 593 15.21 36.69 -29.07
C GLU A 593 16.00 35.45 -29.54
N PHE A 594 15.50 34.26 -29.19
CA PHE A 594 16.05 32.99 -29.64
C PHE A 594 15.32 32.50 -30.89
N SER A 595 16.06 31.99 -31.89
CA SER A 595 15.46 31.45 -33.11
C SER A 595 15.02 29.99 -32.96
N SER A 596 15.70 29.23 -32.12
CA SER A 596 15.40 27.84 -31.80
C SER A 596 15.92 27.45 -30.41
N ILE A 597 15.45 26.31 -29.90
CA ILE A 597 16.01 25.62 -28.74
C ILE A 597 16.39 24.19 -29.12
N VAL A 598 17.44 23.66 -28.51
CA VAL A 598 17.81 22.25 -28.62
C VAL A 598 17.47 21.53 -27.33
N LEU A 599 16.63 20.50 -27.43
CA LEU A 599 16.13 19.70 -26.33
C LEU A 599 16.92 18.41 -26.21
N PHE A 600 17.37 18.08 -25.00
CA PHE A 600 18.00 16.82 -24.66
C PHE A 600 17.10 16.07 -23.68
N PHE A 601 16.71 14.85 -24.04
CA PHE A 601 15.78 14.03 -23.29
C PHE A 601 16.49 13.09 -22.32
N GLN A 602 15.74 12.42 -21.46
CA GLN A 602 16.25 11.36 -20.58
C GLN A 602 16.80 10.13 -21.35
N GLY A 603 16.41 9.97 -22.63
CA GLY A 603 17.02 9.02 -23.56
C GLY A 603 16.70 7.55 -23.26
N HIS A 604 15.59 7.28 -22.57
CA HIS A 604 15.21 5.92 -22.17
C HIS A 604 14.92 5.01 -23.36
N TYR A 605 14.53 5.60 -24.49
CA TYR A 605 14.23 4.92 -25.76
C TYR A 605 15.21 5.32 -26.87
N GLU A 606 16.39 5.82 -26.50
CA GLU A 606 17.42 6.34 -27.41
C GLU A 606 16.98 7.58 -28.19
N GLU A 607 16.13 8.43 -27.60
CA GLU A 607 15.70 9.67 -28.22
C GLU A 607 16.90 10.60 -28.55
N PRO A 608 17.10 11.01 -29.82
CA PRO A 608 18.14 11.98 -30.16
C PRO A 608 17.73 13.39 -29.70
N SER A 609 18.70 14.30 -29.59
CA SER A 609 18.40 15.71 -29.34
C SER A 609 17.51 16.28 -30.46
N LEU A 610 16.60 17.18 -30.10
CA LEU A 610 15.68 17.78 -31.06
C LEU A 610 15.81 19.30 -31.06
N GLU A 611 16.07 19.87 -32.22
CA GLU A 611 16.00 21.32 -32.41
C GLU A 611 14.56 21.74 -32.73
N LEU A 612 14.00 22.61 -31.90
CA LEU A 612 12.65 23.14 -32.04
C LEU A 612 12.74 24.63 -32.39
N ALA A 613 12.23 24.99 -33.57
CA ALA A 613 12.14 26.38 -33.98
C ALA A 613 11.11 27.14 -33.13
N ILE A 614 11.49 28.32 -32.64
CA ILE A 614 10.60 29.19 -31.85
C ILE A 614 10.53 30.57 -32.50
N PRO A 615 9.69 30.75 -33.54
CA PRO A 615 9.64 32.02 -34.24
C PRO A 615 9.20 33.15 -33.29
N SER A 616 9.76 34.36 -33.45
CA SER A 616 9.52 35.54 -32.61
C SER A 616 8.03 35.87 -32.40
N SER A 617 7.20 35.59 -33.40
CA SER A 617 5.74 35.79 -33.35
C SER A 617 4.99 34.77 -32.46
N SER A 618 5.68 33.78 -31.89
CA SER A 618 5.09 32.68 -31.12
C SER A 618 4.68 33.06 -29.72
N PHE A 619 5.17 34.17 -29.19
CA PHE A 619 5.00 34.53 -27.79
C PHE A 619 3.83 35.50 -27.61
N SER A 620 2.62 34.94 -27.62
CA SER A 620 1.49 35.59 -26.95
C SER A 620 1.69 35.51 -25.42
N LYS A 621 0.86 36.20 -24.61
CA LYS A 621 0.95 36.18 -23.13
C LYS A 621 0.81 34.77 -22.49
N HIS A 622 0.55 33.72 -23.28
CA HIS A 622 0.31 32.34 -22.82
C HIS A 622 1.45 31.40 -23.20
N GLU A 623 1.65 30.35 -22.41
CA GLU A 623 2.56 29.25 -22.73
C GLU A 623 2.10 28.51 -23.99
N ARG A 624 3.05 28.21 -24.87
CA ARG A 624 2.82 27.40 -26.07
C ARG A 624 3.26 25.96 -25.79
N ILE A 625 2.37 25.01 -26.06
CA ILE A 625 2.65 23.59 -25.91
C ILE A 625 3.00 23.01 -27.29
N HIS A 626 4.15 22.35 -27.36
CA HIS A 626 4.61 21.61 -28.53
C HIS A 626 4.48 20.12 -28.25
N GLU A 627 3.61 19.43 -28.99
CA GLU A 627 3.58 17.97 -29.01
C GLU A 627 4.63 17.45 -29.98
N ILE A 628 5.41 16.48 -29.53
CA ILE A 628 6.50 15.87 -30.28
C ILE A 628 6.33 14.36 -30.19
N VAL A 629 6.42 13.68 -31.33
CA VAL A 629 6.17 12.25 -31.43
C VAL A 629 7.46 11.54 -31.82
N TYR A 630 7.81 10.49 -31.08
CA TYR A 630 8.97 9.65 -31.32
C TYR A 630 8.54 8.20 -31.57
N ASP A 631 9.11 7.59 -32.59
CA ASP A 631 8.94 6.18 -32.89
C ASP A 631 10.13 5.37 -32.36
N PRO A 632 9.95 4.62 -31.26
CA PRO A 632 11.03 3.86 -30.65
C PRO A 632 11.49 2.66 -31.49
N GLU A 633 10.72 2.24 -32.51
CA GLU A 633 11.10 1.12 -33.38
C GLU A 633 12.16 1.55 -34.40
N ILE A 634 11.96 2.70 -35.05
CA ILE A 634 12.88 3.23 -36.07
C ILE A 634 13.86 4.28 -35.51
N LYS A 635 13.68 4.67 -34.23
CA LYS A 635 14.50 5.64 -33.49
C LYS A 635 14.52 7.03 -34.11
N GLN A 636 13.34 7.55 -34.48
CA GLN A 636 13.20 8.85 -35.14
C GLN A 636 12.05 9.67 -34.57
N TRP A 637 12.24 10.99 -34.55
CA TRP A 637 11.15 11.96 -34.37
C TRP A 637 10.31 12.02 -35.65
N ILE A 638 8.98 12.06 -35.51
CA ILE A 638 8.01 12.08 -36.62
C ILE A 638 7.33 13.43 -36.73
#